data_AF-A0A2V8BVQ9-F1
#
_entry.id   AF-A0A2V8BVQ9-F1
#
_cell.length_a   1.000
_cell.length_b   1.000
_cell.length_c   1.000
_cell.angle_alpha   90.00
_cell.angle_beta   90.00
_cell.angle_gamma   90.00
#
_symmetry.space_group_name_H-M   'P 1'
#
loop_
_entity.id
_entity.type
_entity.pdbx_description
1 polymer ?
#
loop_
_entity_poly.entity_id
_entity_poly.type
_entity_poly.pdbx_seq_one_letter_code
_entity_poly.pdbx_strand_id
1 'polypeptide(L)'
;MSRIHKAATIAAFNYMQYALAIVTGLIVVPLTLHHLGARTWGLWLASGEILNYAGMVDLGVLTALPWMFAEAEGRRDRKAMRRFFSLGVWLGILVAGGYAVAALVLWQILPSALSLTPADRHTIAIPLTIVVVANMLRQPFGAFRAVLVGMQDVVFNGSVTIVSAAASVTITIVLLVQGYGLYALAWAAALPPLAVLLACAIRALVIAPDLRPRWIRPTVADLRPLLMQGVGGWLGDAGWQLMAASNAIVITYMGHPEWVPIYACTAKLAAMCTQLVWVLPDSGQVGLAQVHGERRHMRVRHVIAMMLRLHLLLSGAAACGLLVFNPMFVTRWVGPALFGGLALNALLAFGVMLSSIVHGLQTSAAVLGYRMRVGAVVLVNGLVQTVLAIVLGHRLGLIGVAWASLAASTLTSLPAGILLLREAASFTPASLVSDLLMPWLVRIAPVAVIAILVGLFSESLGIWLSAGAAVLVCAAYVWQARPLLADLAVEPRIGVWLQRFRLLEQRAVLSMTDWHVLTGEYPPQLGGVGDYTRHVARGLAATGGVVHIWAPPCDEPDAIESGIVVHRLPDRFGSRSLRVLTRELDKHPDARLLLQYVPHAFGWRAANLPFCWWLRSRRRDSLWVMFHEVAFPFGRGETLSRNALAAVNHVMAAIVAGAAGR
;
A
#
# COMPACT_ATOMS: atom_id res chain seq x y z
N MET A 1 2.05 -27.09 6.83
CA MET A 1 2.57 -25.92 6.08
C MET A 1 3.09 -24.87 7.05
N SER A 2 4.26 -24.28 6.80
CA SER A 2 4.75 -23.14 7.59
C SER A 2 3.91 -21.88 7.34
N ARG A 3 3.96 -20.90 8.25
CA ARG A 3 3.20 -19.64 8.12
C ARG A 3 3.54 -18.88 6.83
N ILE A 4 4.80 -18.91 6.42
CA ILE A 4 5.28 -18.30 5.17
C ILE A 4 4.65 -18.97 3.95
N HIS A 5 4.63 -20.30 3.90
CA HIS A 5 3.99 -21.03 2.80
C HIS A 5 2.48 -20.74 2.73
N LYS A 6 1.80 -20.66 3.89
CA LYS A 6 0.38 -20.27 3.92
C LYS A 6 0.17 -18.86 3.38
N ALA A 7 0.99 -17.89 3.79
CA ALA A 7 0.90 -16.51 3.31
C ALA A 7 1.13 -16.41 1.79
N ALA A 8 2.15 -17.09 1.26
CA ALA A 8 2.42 -17.16 -0.17
C ALA A 8 1.25 -17.81 -0.94
N THR A 9 0.65 -18.86 -0.38
CA THR A 9 -0.53 -19.54 -0.97
C THR A 9 -1.74 -18.61 -0.99
N ILE A 10 -2.00 -17.84 0.08
CA ILE A 10 -3.07 -16.82 0.12
C ILE A 10 -2.84 -15.79 -1.00
N ALA A 11 -1.61 -15.27 -1.11
CA ALA A 11 -1.28 -14.28 -2.12
C ALA A 11 -1.51 -14.81 -3.55
N ALA A 12 -1.06 -16.03 -3.84
CA ALA A 12 -1.26 -16.69 -5.13
C ALA A 12 -2.75 -16.84 -5.48
N PHE A 13 -3.57 -17.29 -4.52
CA PHE A 13 -5.02 -17.38 -4.71
C PHE A 13 -5.67 -16.00 -4.96
N ASN A 14 -5.24 -14.95 -4.25
CA ASN A 14 -5.75 -13.59 -4.48
C ASN A 14 -5.42 -13.09 -5.88
N TYR A 15 -4.18 -13.28 -6.36
CA TYR A 15 -3.82 -12.92 -7.74
C TYR A 15 -4.62 -13.69 -8.78
N MET A 16 -4.82 -14.99 -8.55
CA MET A 16 -5.65 -15.81 -9.44
C MET A 16 -7.11 -15.35 -9.46
N GLN A 17 -7.66 -14.93 -8.31
CA GLN A 17 -8.99 -14.33 -8.24
C GLN A 17 -9.08 -13.00 -8.99
N TYR A 18 -8.08 -12.12 -8.87
CA TYR A 18 -8.03 -10.88 -9.65
C TYR A 18 -7.96 -11.15 -11.15
N ALA A 19 -7.08 -12.06 -11.58
CA ALA A 19 -6.98 -12.46 -12.98
C ALA A 19 -8.31 -13.01 -13.51
N LEU A 20 -8.95 -13.91 -12.76
CA LEU A 20 -10.25 -14.46 -13.12
C LEU A 20 -11.32 -13.36 -13.18
N ALA A 21 -11.36 -12.42 -12.23
CA ALA A 21 -12.30 -11.32 -12.22
C ALA A 21 -12.12 -10.37 -13.42
N ILE A 22 -10.87 -10.11 -13.83
CA ILE A 22 -10.57 -9.31 -15.02
C ILE A 22 -11.07 -10.03 -16.28
N VAL A 23 -10.67 -11.29 -16.48
CA VAL A 23 -11.08 -12.09 -17.65
C VAL A 23 -12.59 -12.24 -17.73
N THR A 24 -13.21 -12.53 -16.58
CA THR A 24 -14.68 -12.61 -16.44
C THR A 24 -15.33 -11.30 -16.82
N GLY A 25 -14.84 -10.17 -16.29
CA GLY A 25 -15.38 -8.86 -16.60
C GLY A 25 -15.34 -8.56 -18.09
N LEU A 26 -14.22 -8.85 -18.75
CA LEU A 26 -14.04 -8.62 -20.19
C LEU A 26 -14.99 -9.43 -21.07
N ILE A 27 -15.35 -10.65 -20.66
CA ILE A 27 -16.21 -11.54 -21.45
C ILE A 27 -17.69 -11.37 -21.10
N VAL A 28 -18.02 -11.37 -19.80
CA VAL A 28 -19.40 -11.40 -19.32
C VAL A 28 -20.11 -10.06 -19.55
N VAL A 29 -19.41 -8.92 -19.45
CA VAL A 29 -20.05 -7.60 -19.62
C VAL A 29 -20.61 -7.41 -21.03
N PRO A 30 -19.86 -7.58 -22.14
CA PRO A 30 -20.42 -7.48 -23.49
C PRO A 30 -21.55 -8.47 -23.75
N LEU A 31 -21.41 -9.72 -23.26
CA LEU A 31 -22.44 -10.74 -23.42
C LEU A 31 -23.75 -10.36 -22.71
N THR A 32 -23.63 -9.86 -21.48
CA THR A 32 -24.76 -9.38 -20.68
C THR A 32 -25.46 -8.23 -21.39
N LEU A 33 -24.69 -7.26 -21.90
CA LEU A 33 -25.21 -6.13 -22.67
C LEU A 33 -25.93 -6.56 -23.95
N HIS A 34 -25.37 -7.52 -24.68
CA HIS A 34 -25.96 -8.03 -25.92
C HIS A 34 -27.32 -8.70 -25.69
N HIS A 35 -27.45 -9.51 -24.64
CA HIS A 35 -28.69 -10.25 -24.36
C HIS A 35 -29.74 -9.46 -23.56
N LEU A 36 -29.35 -8.56 -22.66
CA LEU A 36 -30.27 -7.83 -21.78
C LEU A 36 -30.56 -6.40 -22.22
N GLY A 37 -29.64 -5.79 -22.97
CA GLY A 37 -29.65 -4.36 -23.25
C GLY A 37 -29.23 -3.50 -22.04
N ALA A 38 -28.94 -2.22 -22.32
CA ALA A 38 -28.41 -1.28 -21.32
C ALA A 38 -29.41 -0.98 -20.19
N ARG A 39 -30.69 -0.77 -20.49
CA ARG A 39 -31.70 -0.43 -19.46
C ARG A 39 -31.85 -1.55 -18.43
N THR A 40 -32.11 -2.78 -18.88
CA THR A 40 -32.34 -3.94 -18.01
C THR A 40 -31.11 -4.26 -17.16
N TRP A 41 -29.92 -4.19 -17.75
CA TRP A 41 -28.68 -4.39 -17.01
C TRP A 41 -28.41 -3.24 -16.01
N GLY A 42 -28.72 -2.00 -16.38
CA GLY A 42 -28.63 -0.85 -15.48
C GLY A 42 -29.52 -0.96 -14.25
N LEU A 43 -30.76 -1.41 -14.43
CA LEU A 43 -31.68 -1.73 -13.33
C LEU A 43 -31.13 -2.82 -12.42
N TRP A 44 -30.51 -3.86 -13.00
CA TRP A 44 -29.86 -4.93 -12.23
C TRP A 44 -28.68 -4.39 -11.41
N LEU A 45 -27.81 -3.57 -12.00
CA LEU A 45 -26.68 -2.97 -11.28
C LEU A 45 -27.16 -2.09 -10.12
N ALA A 46 -28.12 -1.19 -10.36
CA ALA A 46 -28.63 -0.29 -9.33
C ALA A 46 -29.34 -1.03 -8.19
N SER A 47 -30.18 -2.02 -8.51
CA SER A 47 -30.85 -2.86 -7.50
C SER A 47 -29.86 -3.75 -6.72
N GLY A 48 -28.80 -4.22 -7.37
CA GLY A 48 -27.69 -4.92 -6.71
C GLY A 48 -26.98 -4.04 -5.69
N GLU A 49 -26.70 -2.77 -6.02
CA GLU A 49 -26.06 -1.83 -5.08
C GLU A 49 -26.94 -1.53 -3.86
N ILE A 50 -28.25 -1.44 -4.06
CA ILE A 50 -29.22 -1.33 -2.96
C ILE A 50 -29.16 -2.55 -2.04
N LEU A 51 -29.10 -3.76 -2.60
CA LEU A 51 -28.99 -4.98 -1.80
C LEU A 51 -27.66 -5.05 -1.03
N ASN A 52 -26.59 -4.46 -1.56
CA ASN A 52 -25.33 -4.35 -0.85
C ASN A 52 -25.48 -3.48 0.42
N TYR A 53 -26.24 -2.38 0.36
CA TYR A 53 -26.57 -1.58 1.56
C TYR A 53 -27.40 -2.37 2.58
N ALA A 54 -28.39 -3.15 2.14
CA ALA A 54 -29.13 -4.03 3.04
C ALA A 54 -28.18 -5.03 3.75
N GLY A 55 -27.12 -5.45 3.06
CA GLY A 55 -26.07 -6.34 3.60
C GLY A 55 -25.30 -5.78 4.78
N MET A 56 -25.29 -4.45 4.96
CA MET A 56 -24.53 -3.77 6.01
C MET A 56 -25.21 -3.80 7.38
N VAL A 57 -26.36 -4.45 7.53
CA VAL A 57 -27.07 -4.61 8.80
C VAL A 57 -26.24 -5.37 9.86
N ASP A 58 -25.16 -6.06 9.46
CA ASP A 58 -24.31 -6.82 10.37
C ASP A 58 -23.41 -5.98 11.29
N LEU A 59 -23.26 -4.67 11.03
CA LEU A 59 -22.39 -3.75 11.77
C LEU A 59 -20.94 -4.24 11.92
N GLY A 60 -20.44 -5.04 10.96
CA GLY A 60 -19.09 -5.61 10.97
C GLY A 60 -18.87 -6.69 12.03
N VAL A 61 -19.94 -7.20 12.65
CA VAL A 61 -19.83 -8.21 13.70
C VAL A 61 -19.37 -9.57 13.15
N LEU A 62 -19.86 -9.97 11.96
CA LEU A 62 -19.52 -11.26 11.37
C LEU A 62 -18.08 -11.30 10.83
N THR A 63 -17.52 -10.15 10.46
CA THR A 63 -16.14 -10.04 9.94
C THR A 63 -15.08 -10.19 11.05
N ALA A 64 -15.46 -10.00 12.32
CA ALA A 64 -14.59 -10.21 13.46
C ALA A 64 -14.43 -11.70 13.85
N LEU A 65 -15.40 -12.56 13.51
CA LEU A 65 -15.40 -13.98 13.92
C LEU A 65 -14.14 -14.77 13.53
N PRO A 66 -13.60 -14.69 12.30
CA PRO A 66 -12.40 -15.46 11.94
C PRO A 66 -11.19 -15.12 12.82
N TRP A 67 -11.04 -13.86 13.23
CA TRP A 67 -9.97 -13.41 14.11
C TRP A 67 -10.12 -14.01 15.51
N MET A 68 -11.35 -14.01 16.05
CA MET A 68 -11.64 -14.62 17.34
C MET A 68 -11.39 -16.12 17.34
N PHE A 69 -11.74 -16.81 16.24
CA PHE A 69 -11.40 -18.23 16.05
C PHE A 69 -9.89 -18.45 15.98
N ALA A 70 -9.17 -17.64 15.23
CA ALA A 70 -7.70 -17.74 15.13
C ALA A 70 -7.03 -17.52 16.50
N GLU A 71 -7.50 -16.56 17.29
CA GLU A 71 -6.98 -16.29 18.64
C GLU A 71 -7.31 -17.42 19.64
N ALA A 72 -8.54 -17.95 19.59
CA ALA A 72 -8.94 -19.07 20.43
C ALA A 72 -8.21 -20.38 20.04
N GLU A 73 -8.02 -20.64 18.76
CA GLU A 73 -7.22 -21.76 18.26
C GLU A 73 -5.76 -21.63 18.71
N GLY A 74 -5.18 -20.42 18.63
CA GLY A 74 -3.83 -20.13 19.12
C GLY A 74 -3.66 -20.40 20.62
N ARG A 75 -4.70 -20.11 21.42
CA ARG A 75 -4.78 -20.45 22.86
C ARG A 75 -5.19 -21.89 23.14
N ARG A 76 -5.54 -22.67 22.10
CA ARG A 76 -6.12 -24.03 22.20
C ARG A 76 -7.42 -24.09 23.04
N ASP A 77 -8.17 -22.99 23.12
CA ASP A 77 -9.42 -22.91 23.89
C ASP A 77 -10.62 -23.34 23.05
N ARG A 78 -10.87 -24.66 23.02
CA ARG A 78 -12.02 -25.26 22.31
C ARG A 78 -13.37 -24.83 22.88
N LYS A 79 -13.45 -24.40 24.15
CA LYS A 79 -14.71 -23.96 24.77
C LYS A 79 -15.09 -22.58 24.23
N ALA A 80 -14.12 -21.67 24.14
CA ALA A 80 -14.31 -20.37 23.49
C ALA A 80 -14.72 -20.53 22.02
N MET A 81 -14.06 -21.41 21.27
CA MET A 81 -14.42 -21.67 19.87
C MET A 81 -15.87 -22.17 19.72
N ARG A 82 -16.33 -23.10 20.55
CA ARG A 82 -17.74 -23.56 20.53
C ARG A 82 -18.72 -22.43 20.83
N ARG A 83 -18.37 -21.55 21.77
CA ARG A 83 -19.18 -20.36 22.12
C ARG A 83 -19.24 -19.39 20.95
N PHE A 84 -18.11 -19.08 20.31
CA PHE A 84 -18.04 -18.20 19.14
C PHE A 84 -18.77 -18.78 17.93
N PHE A 85 -18.75 -20.10 17.75
CA PHE A 85 -19.52 -20.76 16.71
C PHE A 85 -21.03 -20.57 16.91
N SER A 86 -21.55 -20.89 18.09
CA SER A 86 -22.97 -20.69 18.42
C SER A 86 -23.37 -19.22 18.27
N LEU A 87 -22.53 -18.32 18.78
CA LEU A 87 -22.71 -16.88 18.66
C LEU A 87 -22.77 -16.43 17.20
N GLY A 88 -21.86 -16.91 16.35
CA GLY A 88 -21.85 -16.62 14.92
C GLY A 88 -23.09 -17.10 14.19
N VAL A 89 -23.62 -18.28 14.54
CA VAL A 89 -24.89 -18.77 13.99
C VAL A 89 -26.06 -17.89 14.43
N TRP A 90 -26.18 -17.58 15.73
CA TRP A 90 -27.23 -16.70 16.25
C TRP A 90 -27.21 -15.31 15.62
N LEU A 91 -26.02 -14.71 15.52
CA LEU A 91 -25.82 -13.44 14.86
C LEU A 91 -26.15 -13.51 13.38
N GLY A 92 -25.74 -14.59 12.70
CA GLY A 92 -26.09 -14.81 11.31
C GLY A 92 -27.61 -14.92 11.09
N ILE A 93 -28.36 -15.56 11.98
CA ILE A 93 -29.83 -15.59 11.93
C ILE A 93 -30.42 -14.19 12.13
N LEU A 94 -29.93 -13.44 13.13
CA LEU A 94 -30.39 -12.08 13.40
C LEU A 94 -30.12 -11.15 12.21
N VAL A 95 -28.91 -11.22 11.64
CA VAL A 95 -28.50 -10.45 10.46
C VAL A 95 -29.31 -10.87 9.23
N ALA A 96 -29.61 -12.16 9.05
CA ALA A 96 -30.50 -12.61 7.97
C ALA A 96 -31.91 -12.02 8.09
N GLY A 97 -32.47 -11.99 9.31
CA GLY A 97 -33.76 -11.37 9.59
C GLY A 97 -33.75 -9.86 9.33
N GLY A 98 -32.72 -9.16 9.83
CA GLY A 98 -32.54 -7.73 9.59
C GLY A 98 -32.32 -7.39 8.11
N TYR A 99 -31.55 -8.20 7.39
CA TYR A 99 -31.36 -8.10 5.94
C TYR A 99 -32.69 -8.28 5.19
N ALA A 100 -33.51 -9.26 5.58
CA ALA A 100 -34.81 -9.51 4.97
C ALA A 100 -35.77 -8.33 5.17
N VAL A 101 -35.83 -7.79 6.40
CA VAL A 101 -36.63 -6.61 6.71
C VAL A 101 -36.14 -5.40 5.91
N ALA A 102 -34.82 -5.16 5.88
CA ALA A 102 -34.24 -4.08 5.09
C ALA A 102 -34.57 -4.22 3.60
N ALA A 103 -34.39 -5.42 3.02
CA ALA A 103 -34.74 -5.70 1.62
C ALA A 103 -36.23 -5.50 1.33
N LEU A 104 -37.12 -5.91 2.24
CA LEU A 104 -38.57 -5.73 2.10
C LEU A 104 -38.95 -4.24 2.17
N VAL A 105 -38.41 -3.50 3.13
CA VAL A 105 -38.65 -2.06 3.26
C VAL A 105 -38.16 -1.32 2.02
N LEU A 106 -36.96 -1.63 1.56
CA LEU A 106 -36.37 -1.08 0.34
C LEU A 106 -37.23 -1.41 -0.89
N TRP A 107 -37.76 -2.63 -0.99
CA TRP A 107 -38.66 -3.04 -2.08
C TRP A 107 -39.99 -2.27 -2.11
N GLN A 108 -40.46 -1.76 -0.97
CA GLN A 108 -41.66 -0.94 -0.90
C GLN A 108 -41.39 0.54 -1.23
N ILE A 109 -40.26 1.08 -0.82
CA ILE A 109 -39.94 2.52 -0.95
C ILE A 109 -39.28 2.84 -2.31
N LEU A 110 -38.37 1.99 -2.76
CA LEU A 110 -37.49 2.31 -3.88
C LEU A 110 -38.17 2.33 -5.25
N PRO A 111 -39.17 1.50 -5.57
CA PRO A 111 -39.84 1.60 -6.87
C PRO A 111 -40.43 2.99 -7.12
N SER A 112 -41.02 3.60 -6.08
CA SER A 112 -41.50 4.98 -6.13
C SER A 112 -40.36 6.00 -6.14
N ALA A 113 -39.29 5.78 -5.36
CA ALA A 113 -38.18 6.72 -5.31
C ALA A 113 -37.34 6.73 -6.60
N LEU A 114 -37.19 5.60 -7.27
CA LEU A 114 -36.39 5.41 -8.49
C LEU A 114 -37.21 5.54 -9.77
N SER A 115 -38.49 5.95 -9.68
CA SER A 115 -39.40 6.08 -10.83
C SER A 115 -39.46 4.82 -11.71
N LEU A 116 -39.45 3.63 -11.07
CA LEU A 116 -39.49 2.36 -11.79
C LEU A 116 -40.87 2.16 -12.42
N THR A 117 -40.91 1.80 -13.71
CA THR A 117 -42.17 1.44 -14.35
C THR A 117 -42.71 0.11 -13.80
N PRO A 118 -44.02 -0.17 -13.89
CA PRO A 118 -44.56 -1.48 -13.52
C PRO A 118 -43.87 -2.65 -14.24
N ALA A 119 -43.48 -2.44 -15.51
CA ALA A 119 -42.73 -3.41 -16.30
C ALA A 119 -41.31 -3.63 -15.76
N ASP A 120 -40.60 -2.56 -15.39
CA ASP A 120 -39.27 -2.66 -14.77
C ASP A 120 -39.36 -3.47 -13.47
N ARG A 121 -40.38 -3.19 -12.63
CA ARG A 121 -40.60 -3.89 -11.36
C ARG A 121 -40.86 -5.37 -11.57
N HIS A 122 -41.72 -5.73 -12.53
CA HIS A 122 -41.98 -7.14 -12.87
C HIS A 122 -40.71 -7.86 -13.36
N THR A 123 -39.89 -7.16 -14.16
CA THR A 123 -38.66 -7.71 -14.74
C THR A 123 -37.62 -8.07 -13.66
N ILE A 124 -37.48 -7.25 -12.62
CA ILE A 124 -36.45 -7.45 -11.58
C ILE A 124 -36.95 -8.20 -10.34
N ALA A 125 -38.26 -8.25 -10.07
CA ALA A 125 -38.82 -8.74 -8.80
C ALA A 125 -38.33 -10.15 -8.42
N ILE A 126 -38.51 -11.12 -9.32
CA ILE A 126 -38.17 -12.53 -9.04
C ILE A 126 -36.64 -12.73 -9.01
N PRO A 127 -35.86 -12.26 -10.00
CA PRO A 127 -34.40 -12.32 -9.95
C PRO A 127 -33.81 -11.74 -8.66
N LEU A 128 -34.32 -10.59 -8.21
CA LEU A 128 -33.88 -9.95 -6.97
C LEU A 128 -34.25 -10.79 -5.74
N THR A 129 -35.45 -11.36 -5.72
CA THR A 129 -35.91 -12.23 -4.62
C THR A 129 -35.00 -13.46 -4.46
N ILE A 130 -34.57 -14.08 -5.57
CA ILE A 130 -33.62 -15.21 -5.55
C ILE A 130 -32.32 -14.80 -4.84
N VAL A 131 -31.76 -13.64 -5.18
CA VAL A 131 -30.53 -13.12 -4.56
C VAL A 131 -30.76 -12.80 -3.08
N VAL A 132 -31.88 -12.18 -2.71
CA VAL A 132 -32.22 -11.87 -1.32
C VAL A 132 -32.29 -13.15 -0.48
N VAL A 133 -33.06 -14.15 -0.94
CA VAL A 133 -33.20 -15.43 -0.24
C VAL A 133 -31.85 -16.14 -0.13
N ALA A 134 -31.06 -16.17 -1.21
CA ALA A 134 -29.72 -16.72 -1.16
C ALA A 134 -28.88 -16.02 -0.09
N ASN A 135 -28.86 -14.68 -0.07
CA ASN A 135 -28.10 -13.88 0.90
C ASN A 135 -28.55 -14.11 2.34
N MET A 136 -29.85 -14.23 2.59
CA MET A 136 -30.38 -14.59 3.91
C MET A 136 -29.86 -15.96 4.36
N LEU A 137 -29.88 -16.95 3.47
CA LEU A 137 -29.35 -18.28 3.76
C LEU A 137 -27.84 -18.24 3.99
N ARG A 138 -27.10 -17.30 3.38
CA ARG A 138 -25.64 -17.21 3.57
C ARG A 138 -25.23 -16.84 4.99
N GLN A 139 -25.97 -15.96 5.66
CA GLN A 139 -25.55 -15.36 6.94
C GLN A 139 -25.33 -16.39 8.07
N PRO A 140 -26.29 -17.27 8.43
CA PRO A 140 -26.08 -18.24 9.51
C PRO A 140 -24.99 -19.28 9.20
N PHE A 141 -24.78 -19.61 7.93
CA PHE A 141 -23.75 -20.55 7.50
C PHE A 141 -22.34 -19.90 7.44
N GLY A 142 -22.25 -18.57 7.54
CA GLY A 142 -20.97 -17.85 7.57
C GLY A 142 -20.04 -18.28 8.72
N ALA A 143 -20.61 -18.74 9.84
CA ALA A 143 -19.85 -19.26 10.98
C ALA A 143 -18.93 -20.45 10.61
N PHE A 144 -19.39 -21.35 9.73
CA PHE A 144 -18.59 -22.49 9.28
C PHE A 144 -17.36 -22.03 8.49
N ARG A 145 -17.54 -21.07 7.59
CA ARG A 145 -16.42 -20.49 6.84
C ARG A 145 -15.47 -19.74 7.77
N ALA A 146 -15.98 -19.03 8.79
CA ALA A 146 -15.16 -18.35 9.78
C ALA A 146 -14.27 -19.31 10.58
N VAL A 147 -14.77 -20.51 10.93
CA VAL A 147 -13.95 -21.58 11.54
C VAL A 147 -12.79 -21.97 10.62
N LEU A 148 -13.08 -22.28 9.35
CA LEU A 148 -12.05 -22.71 8.40
C LEU A 148 -10.99 -21.63 8.15
N VAL A 149 -11.42 -20.37 8.06
CA VAL A 149 -10.51 -19.21 7.94
C VAL A 149 -9.66 -19.05 9.20
N GLY A 150 -10.28 -19.12 10.39
CA GLY A 150 -9.58 -19.02 11.68
C GLY A 150 -8.57 -20.15 11.92
N MET A 151 -8.89 -21.38 11.47
CA MET A 151 -7.99 -22.54 11.50
C MET A 151 -6.95 -22.51 10.35
N GLN A 152 -7.03 -21.53 9.45
CA GLN A 152 -6.16 -21.36 8.30
C GLN A 152 -6.16 -22.57 7.34
N ASP A 153 -7.33 -23.14 7.00
CA ASP A 153 -7.49 -24.08 5.88
C ASP A 153 -7.48 -23.31 4.54
N VAL A 154 -6.30 -22.74 4.24
CA VAL A 154 -6.08 -21.80 3.14
C VAL A 154 -6.35 -22.44 1.78
N VAL A 155 -5.86 -23.67 1.56
CA VAL A 155 -5.98 -24.35 0.27
C VAL A 155 -7.44 -24.63 -0.04
N PHE A 156 -8.19 -25.16 0.92
CA PHE A 156 -9.62 -25.42 0.74
C PHE A 156 -10.38 -24.12 0.42
N ASN A 157 -10.23 -23.07 1.25
CA ASN A 157 -10.94 -21.81 1.06
C ASN A 157 -10.57 -21.14 -0.28
N GLY A 158 -9.29 -21.18 -0.67
CA GLY A 158 -8.82 -20.68 -1.96
C GLY A 158 -9.44 -21.44 -3.14
N SER A 159 -9.39 -22.78 -3.11
CA SER A 159 -9.95 -23.65 -4.15
C SER A 159 -11.46 -23.47 -4.31
N VAL A 160 -12.24 -23.53 -3.23
CA VAL A 160 -13.72 -23.38 -3.33
C VAL A 160 -14.11 -22.00 -3.84
N THR A 161 -13.34 -20.95 -3.49
CA THR A 161 -13.61 -19.59 -3.99
C THR A 161 -13.39 -19.50 -5.51
N ILE A 162 -12.32 -20.10 -6.02
CA ILE A 162 -12.05 -20.12 -7.47
C ILE A 162 -13.06 -20.97 -8.22
N VAL A 163 -13.38 -22.17 -7.72
CA VAL A 163 -14.39 -23.04 -8.32
C VAL A 163 -15.74 -22.33 -8.36
N SER A 164 -16.12 -21.64 -7.29
CA SER A 164 -17.34 -20.83 -7.25
C SER A 164 -17.34 -19.71 -8.27
N ALA A 165 -16.23 -18.97 -8.39
CA ALA A 165 -16.12 -17.89 -9.35
C ALA A 165 -16.23 -18.43 -10.79
N ALA A 166 -15.52 -19.49 -11.13
CA ALA A 166 -15.62 -20.14 -12.44
C ALA A 166 -17.05 -20.65 -12.72
N ALA A 167 -17.69 -21.30 -11.74
CA ALA A 167 -19.07 -21.75 -11.86
C ALA A 167 -20.06 -20.58 -12.05
N SER A 168 -19.89 -19.46 -11.35
CA SER A 168 -20.71 -18.26 -11.58
C SER A 168 -20.60 -17.76 -13.02
N VAL A 169 -19.40 -17.76 -13.60
CA VAL A 169 -19.20 -17.38 -15.02
C VAL A 169 -19.88 -18.36 -15.95
N THR A 170 -19.66 -19.66 -15.77
CA THR A 170 -20.26 -20.69 -16.61
C THR A 170 -21.78 -20.63 -16.56
N ILE A 171 -22.38 -20.53 -15.37
CA ILE A 171 -23.84 -20.40 -15.21
C ILE A 171 -24.35 -19.13 -15.90
N THR A 172 -23.64 -18.00 -15.72
CA THR A 172 -24.01 -16.73 -16.38
C THR A 172 -24.03 -16.90 -17.90
N ILE A 173 -22.96 -17.42 -18.50
CA ILE A 173 -22.84 -17.55 -19.95
C ILE A 173 -23.90 -18.52 -20.50
N VAL A 174 -24.03 -19.71 -19.89
CA VAL A 174 -24.96 -20.74 -20.37
C VAL A 174 -26.40 -20.24 -20.32
N LEU A 175 -26.82 -19.66 -19.20
CA LEU A 175 -28.20 -19.19 -19.04
C LEU A 175 -28.50 -17.94 -19.87
N LEU A 176 -27.53 -17.04 -20.08
CA LEU A 176 -27.71 -15.87 -20.97
C LEU A 176 -27.91 -16.32 -22.42
N VAL A 177 -27.07 -17.23 -22.93
CA VAL A 177 -27.16 -17.74 -24.31
C VAL A 177 -28.47 -18.51 -24.53
N GLN A 178 -28.98 -19.17 -23.50
CA GLN A 178 -30.29 -19.84 -23.52
C GLN A 178 -31.48 -18.87 -23.40
N GLY A 179 -31.24 -17.57 -23.24
CA GLY A 179 -32.31 -16.55 -23.20
C GLY A 179 -33.00 -16.37 -21.85
N TYR A 180 -32.43 -16.87 -20.75
CA TYR A 180 -33.00 -16.70 -19.40
C TYR A 180 -32.90 -15.25 -18.86
N GLY A 181 -32.23 -14.34 -19.55
CA GLY A 181 -32.15 -12.92 -19.16
C GLY A 181 -31.60 -12.72 -17.75
N LEU A 182 -32.29 -11.94 -16.90
CA LEU A 182 -31.81 -11.60 -15.55
C LEU A 182 -31.72 -12.81 -14.61
N TYR A 183 -32.47 -13.88 -14.88
CA TYR A 183 -32.37 -15.11 -14.11
C TYR A 183 -30.98 -15.74 -14.20
N ALA A 184 -30.26 -15.52 -15.32
CA ALA A 184 -28.89 -15.96 -15.48
C ALA A 184 -27.99 -15.33 -14.40
N LEU A 185 -28.10 -14.02 -14.21
CA LEU A 185 -27.33 -13.26 -13.23
C LEU A 185 -27.74 -13.62 -11.79
N ALA A 186 -29.03 -13.77 -11.53
CA ALA A 186 -29.54 -14.13 -10.21
C ALA A 186 -29.06 -15.52 -9.77
N TRP A 187 -29.18 -16.54 -10.63
CA TRP A 187 -28.73 -17.89 -10.28
C TRP A 187 -27.22 -18.01 -10.21
N ALA A 188 -26.48 -17.29 -11.07
CA ALA A 188 -25.02 -17.22 -10.98
C ALA A 188 -24.53 -16.56 -9.69
N ALA A 189 -25.28 -15.59 -9.15
CA ALA A 189 -24.99 -14.94 -7.87
C ALA A 189 -25.44 -15.78 -6.65
N ALA A 190 -26.42 -16.67 -6.82
CA ALA A 190 -27.01 -17.47 -5.75
C ALA A 190 -26.37 -18.87 -5.59
N LEU A 191 -26.37 -19.68 -6.64
CA LEU A 191 -26.06 -21.12 -6.53
C LEU A 191 -24.61 -21.40 -6.13
N PRO A 192 -23.58 -20.84 -6.79
CA PRO A 192 -22.19 -21.18 -6.45
C PRO A 192 -21.81 -20.76 -5.02
N PRO A 193 -22.15 -19.56 -4.51
CA PRO A 193 -21.88 -19.21 -3.12
C PRO A 193 -22.60 -20.11 -2.10
N LEU A 194 -23.84 -20.55 -2.38
CA LEU A 194 -24.55 -21.50 -1.52
C LEU A 194 -23.87 -22.88 -1.51
N ALA A 195 -23.39 -23.35 -2.66
CA ALA A 195 -22.61 -24.59 -2.75
C ALA A 195 -21.29 -24.50 -1.96
N VAL A 196 -20.61 -23.34 -2.01
CA VAL A 196 -19.42 -23.09 -1.18
C VAL A 196 -19.73 -23.16 0.30
N LEU A 197 -20.85 -22.61 0.74
CA LEU A 197 -21.23 -22.65 2.15
C LEU A 197 -21.54 -24.07 2.61
N LEU A 198 -22.21 -24.87 1.78
CA LEU A 198 -22.43 -26.28 2.05
C LEU A 198 -21.09 -27.04 2.14
N ALA A 199 -20.18 -26.81 1.19
CA ALA A 199 -18.85 -27.40 1.21
C ALA A 199 -18.05 -26.97 2.47
N CYS A 200 -18.12 -25.70 2.85
CA CYS A 200 -17.50 -25.19 4.08
C CYS A 200 -18.10 -25.85 5.33
N ALA A 201 -19.43 -26.00 5.39
CA ALA A 201 -20.10 -26.65 6.51
C ALA A 201 -19.67 -28.11 6.65
N ILE A 202 -19.67 -28.87 5.54
CA ILE A 202 -19.20 -30.26 5.51
C ILE A 202 -17.74 -30.34 5.97
N ARG A 203 -16.86 -29.51 5.38
CA ARG A 203 -15.42 -29.50 5.70
C ARG A 203 -15.15 -29.14 7.16
N ALA A 204 -15.86 -28.15 7.70
CA ALA A 204 -15.74 -27.74 9.09
C ALA A 204 -16.21 -28.85 10.05
N LEU A 205 -17.31 -29.55 9.73
CA LEU A 205 -17.80 -30.68 10.52
C LEU A 205 -16.86 -31.90 10.49
N VAL A 206 -16.08 -32.05 9.42
CA VAL A 206 -15.06 -33.11 9.30
C VAL A 206 -13.77 -32.77 10.06
N ILE A 207 -13.27 -31.53 9.93
CA ILE A 207 -12.01 -31.12 10.58
C ILE A 207 -12.18 -30.86 12.07
N ALA A 208 -13.32 -30.28 12.45
CA ALA A 208 -13.62 -29.87 13.82
C ALA A 208 -14.98 -30.43 14.29
N PRO A 209 -15.12 -31.77 14.39
CA PRO A 209 -16.37 -32.42 14.75
C PRO A 209 -16.82 -32.08 16.19
N ASP A 210 -15.90 -31.63 17.04
CA ASP A 210 -16.17 -31.16 18.39
C ASP A 210 -16.79 -29.74 18.43
N LEU A 211 -16.65 -28.98 17.35
CA LEU A 211 -17.24 -27.65 17.15
C LEU A 211 -18.64 -27.69 16.52
N ARG A 212 -19.31 -28.85 16.54
CA ARG A 212 -20.69 -29.00 16.06
C ARG A 212 -21.61 -27.93 16.66
N PRO A 213 -22.61 -27.45 15.88
CA PRO A 213 -23.57 -26.47 16.37
C PRO A 213 -24.22 -26.95 17.66
N ARG A 214 -23.93 -26.26 18.76
CA ARG A 214 -24.69 -26.36 20.00
C ARG A 214 -25.38 -25.03 20.20
N TRP A 215 -26.67 -25.05 20.51
CA TRP A 215 -27.47 -23.86 20.75
C TRP A 215 -27.13 -23.24 22.11
N ILE A 216 -25.97 -22.61 22.21
CA ILE A 216 -25.56 -21.82 23.37
C ILE A 216 -26.10 -20.41 23.16
N ARG A 217 -27.04 -19.98 24.00
CA ARG A 217 -27.60 -18.64 23.91
C ARG A 217 -26.50 -17.59 24.17
N PRO A 218 -26.36 -16.59 23.29
CA PRO A 218 -25.36 -15.56 23.47
C PRO A 218 -25.73 -14.66 24.66
N THR A 219 -24.70 -14.19 25.38
CA THR A 219 -24.88 -13.21 26.45
C THR A 219 -24.48 -11.81 25.97
N VAL A 220 -25.00 -10.75 26.60
CA VAL A 220 -24.60 -9.36 26.25
C VAL A 220 -23.09 -9.16 26.39
N ALA A 221 -22.45 -9.83 27.35
CA ALA A 221 -21.01 -9.81 27.52
C ALA A 221 -20.23 -10.36 26.31
N ASP A 222 -20.84 -11.27 25.53
CA ASP A 222 -20.23 -11.82 24.30
C ASP A 222 -20.35 -10.87 23.12
N LEU A 223 -21.42 -10.08 23.08
CA LEU A 223 -21.72 -9.15 22.01
C LEU A 223 -20.88 -7.87 22.09
N ARG A 224 -20.56 -7.43 23.30
CA ARG A 224 -19.83 -6.16 23.51
C ARG A 224 -18.45 -6.13 22.80
N PRO A 225 -17.56 -7.13 22.96
CA PRO A 225 -16.25 -7.12 22.28
C PRO A 225 -16.39 -7.15 20.76
N LEU A 226 -17.36 -7.91 20.25
CA LEU A 226 -17.68 -7.99 18.83
C LEU A 226 -18.11 -6.65 18.25
N LEU A 227 -19.05 -5.97 18.90
CA LEU A 227 -19.52 -4.66 18.47
C LEU A 227 -18.41 -3.61 18.55
N MET A 228 -17.62 -3.61 19.63
CA MET A 228 -16.51 -2.66 19.78
C MET A 228 -15.41 -2.85 18.72
N GLN A 229 -15.14 -4.09 18.30
CA GLN A 229 -14.16 -4.38 17.25
C GLN A 229 -14.74 -4.17 15.84
N GLY A 230 -16.01 -4.53 15.62
CA GLY A 230 -16.67 -4.50 14.32
C GLY A 230 -17.03 -3.08 13.83
N VAL A 231 -17.56 -2.23 14.72
CA VAL A 231 -18.09 -0.89 14.35
C VAL A 231 -17.02 -0.01 13.71
N GLY A 232 -15.77 -0.08 14.18
CA GLY A 232 -14.69 0.73 13.62
C GLY A 232 -14.32 0.39 12.18
N GLY A 233 -14.31 -0.90 11.83
CA GLY A 233 -14.15 -1.34 10.44
C GLY A 233 -15.39 -0.99 9.62
N TRP A 234 -16.57 -1.26 10.18
CA TRP A 234 -17.84 -1.03 9.53
C TRP A 234 -18.07 0.43 9.13
N LEU A 235 -17.66 1.42 9.94
CA LEU A 235 -17.77 2.84 9.56
C LEU A 235 -16.97 3.15 8.28
N GLY A 236 -15.77 2.58 8.16
CA GLY A 236 -14.95 2.71 6.95
C GLY A 236 -15.58 1.99 5.76
N ASP A 237 -16.02 0.75 5.95
CA ASP A 237 -16.69 -0.05 4.92
C ASP A 237 -17.98 0.62 4.43
N ALA A 238 -18.73 1.24 5.34
CA ALA A 238 -19.93 1.99 5.05
C ALA A 238 -19.67 3.24 4.21
N GLY A 239 -18.66 4.01 4.58
CA GLY A 239 -18.25 5.15 3.78
C GLY A 239 -17.72 4.75 2.41
N TRP A 240 -16.95 3.66 2.33
CA TRP A 240 -16.50 3.12 1.05
C TRP A 240 -17.66 2.64 0.18
N GLN A 241 -18.65 1.95 0.77
CA GLN A 241 -19.86 1.54 0.07
C GLN A 241 -20.61 2.75 -0.51
N LEU A 242 -20.79 3.82 0.28
CA LEU A 242 -21.37 5.08 -0.20
C LEU A 242 -20.61 5.67 -1.39
N MET A 243 -19.28 5.59 -1.40
CA MET A 243 -18.47 6.12 -2.50
C MET A 243 -18.54 5.23 -3.75
N ALA A 244 -18.52 3.91 -3.58
CA ALA A 244 -18.39 2.94 -4.66
C ALA A 244 -19.73 2.57 -5.32
N ALA A 245 -20.82 2.55 -4.55
CA ALA A 245 -22.10 1.98 -4.97
C ALA A 245 -23.19 3.01 -5.24
N SER A 246 -23.11 4.22 -4.65
CA SER A 246 -24.18 5.21 -4.79
C SER A 246 -24.37 5.73 -6.21
N ASN A 247 -23.35 5.70 -7.06
CA ASN A 247 -23.44 6.26 -8.42
C ASN A 247 -24.53 5.58 -9.25
N ALA A 248 -24.66 4.25 -9.19
CA ALA A 248 -25.68 3.51 -9.93
C ALA A 248 -27.11 3.87 -9.44
N ILE A 249 -27.27 4.02 -8.12
CA ILE A 249 -28.54 4.39 -7.50
C ILE A 249 -28.93 5.81 -7.89
N VAL A 250 -28.00 6.77 -7.81
CA VAL A 250 -28.24 8.17 -8.16
C VAL A 250 -28.59 8.33 -9.64
N ILE A 251 -27.87 7.66 -10.54
CA ILE A 251 -28.15 7.70 -11.97
C ILE A 251 -29.54 7.12 -12.28
N THR A 252 -29.92 6.03 -11.59
CA THR A 252 -31.27 5.43 -11.73
C THR A 252 -32.35 6.33 -11.16
N TYR A 253 -32.09 6.99 -10.02
CA TYR A 253 -32.98 7.97 -9.40
C TYR A 253 -33.30 9.14 -10.32
N MET A 254 -32.33 9.56 -11.14
CA MET A 254 -32.52 10.59 -12.17
C MET A 254 -33.40 10.14 -13.35
N GLY A 255 -33.88 8.89 -13.37
CA GLY A 255 -34.74 8.36 -14.42
C GLY A 255 -34.00 7.71 -15.60
N HIS A 256 -32.67 7.55 -15.51
CA HIS A 256 -31.84 7.02 -16.59
C HIS A 256 -31.08 5.72 -16.23
N PRO A 257 -31.76 4.59 -15.95
CA PRO A 257 -31.10 3.32 -15.67
C PRO A 257 -30.10 2.91 -16.77
N GLU A 258 -30.39 3.22 -18.04
CA GLU A 258 -29.52 2.95 -19.19
C GLU A 258 -28.17 3.69 -19.15
N TRP A 259 -28.03 4.76 -18.37
CA TRP A 259 -26.76 5.45 -18.17
C TRP A 259 -25.85 4.75 -17.16
N VAL A 260 -26.38 3.85 -16.32
CA VAL A 260 -25.59 3.09 -15.33
C VAL A 260 -24.52 2.23 -16.02
N PRO A 261 -24.84 1.42 -17.06
CA PRO A 261 -23.83 0.73 -17.87
C PRO A 261 -22.81 1.66 -18.52
N ILE A 262 -23.24 2.81 -19.06
CA ILE A 262 -22.35 3.77 -19.72
C ILE A 262 -21.28 4.25 -18.73
N TYR A 263 -21.71 4.64 -17.53
CA TYR A 263 -20.79 5.07 -16.47
C TYR A 263 -19.90 3.90 -16.01
N ALA A 264 -20.48 2.73 -15.74
CA ALA A 264 -19.77 1.56 -15.23
C ALA A 264 -18.71 1.03 -16.21
N CYS A 265 -19.03 0.97 -17.51
CA CYS A 265 -18.09 0.56 -18.55
C CYS A 265 -16.96 1.57 -18.72
N THR A 266 -17.28 2.88 -18.72
CA THR A 266 -16.27 3.94 -18.83
C THR A 266 -15.33 3.96 -17.62
N ALA A 267 -15.85 3.71 -16.42
CA ALA A 267 -15.08 3.69 -15.18
C ALA A 267 -14.34 2.37 -14.92
N LYS A 268 -14.59 1.31 -15.70
CA LYS A 268 -14.08 -0.04 -15.38
C LYS A 268 -12.56 -0.10 -15.32
N LEU A 269 -11.89 0.44 -16.35
CA LEU A 269 -10.43 0.45 -16.43
C LEU A 269 -9.83 1.32 -15.32
N ALA A 270 -10.45 2.47 -15.02
CA ALA A 270 -10.04 3.33 -13.92
C ALA A 270 -10.10 2.61 -12.56
N ALA A 271 -11.20 1.92 -12.27
CA ALA A 271 -11.36 1.14 -11.04
C ALA A 271 -10.32 0.00 -10.92
N MET A 272 -10.03 -0.69 -12.02
CA MET A 272 -8.97 -1.72 -12.05
C MET A 272 -7.59 -1.12 -11.79
N CYS A 273 -7.26 -0.02 -12.45
CA CYS A 273 -5.99 0.67 -12.26
C CYS A 273 -5.82 1.16 -10.82
N THR A 274 -6.85 1.76 -10.21
CA THR A 274 -6.80 2.21 -8.81
C THR A 274 -6.40 1.08 -7.85
N GLN A 275 -7.00 -0.11 -8.00
CA GLN A 275 -6.66 -1.26 -7.15
C GLN A 275 -5.20 -1.66 -7.31
N LEU A 276 -4.69 -1.72 -8.55
CA LEU A 276 -3.29 -2.05 -8.83
C LEU A 276 -2.30 -1.00 -8.30
N VAL A 277 -2.67 0.28 -8.39
CA VAL A 277 -1.88 1.42 -7.92
C VAL A 277 -1.66 1.38 -6.40
N TRP A 278 -2.63 0.86 -5.63
CA TRP A 278 -2.54 0.81 -4.16
C TRP A 278 -1.72 -0.35 -3.61
N VAL A 279 -1.58 -1.46 -4.36
CA VAL A 279 -0.89 -2.67 -3.87
C VAL A 279 0.53 -2.39 -3.36
N LEU A 280 1.35 -1.71 -4.17
CA LEU A 280 2.75 -1.51 -3.84
C LEU A 280 2.93 -0.54 -2.65
N PRO A 281 2.32 0.66 -2.64
CA PRO A 281 2.36 1.52 -1.46
C PRO A 281 1.81 0.87 -0.19
N ASP A 282 0.69 0.16 -0.28
CA ASP A 282 0.03 -0.44 0.89
C ASP A 282 0.86 -1.55 1.54
N SER A 283 1.73 -2.21 0.77
CA SER A 283 2.71 -3.16 1.33
C SER A 283 3.68 -2.50 2.32
N GLY A 284 3.90 -1.19 2.21
CA GLY A 284 4.74 -0.39 3.11
C GLY A 284 4.09 -0.06 4.46
N GLN A 285 2.79 -0.27 4.63
CA GLN A 285 2.06 0.08 5.86
C GLN A 285 2.58 -0.67 7.10
N VAL A 286 3.02 -1.92 6.94
CA VAL A 286 3.62 -2.69 8.04
C VAL A 286 4.96 -2.08 8.48
N GLY A 287 5.78 -1.66 7.52
CA GLY A 287 7.04 -0.96 7.80
C GLY A 287 6.79 0.40 8.47
N LEU A 288 5.76 1.14 8.05
CA LEU A 288 5.35 2.37 8.70
C LEU A 288 4.95 2.12 10.17
N ALA A 289 4.20 1.06 10.45
CA ALA A 289 3.81 0.69 11.81
C ALA A 289 5.03 0.37 12.69
N GLN A 290 6.04 -0.34 12.15
CA GLN A 290 7.29 -0.64 12.85
C GLN A 290 8.08 0.63 13.18
N VAL A 291 8.30 1.51 12.18
CA VAL A 291 9.03 2.77 12.37
C VAL A 291 8.31 3.70 13.34
N HIS A 292 6.97 3.70 13.34
CA HIS A 292 6.17 4.41 14.33
C HIS A 292 6.37 3.84 15.74
N GLY A 293 6.37 2.51 15.88
CA GLY A 293 6.64 1.81 17.16
C GLY A 293 8.02 2.11 17.74
N GLU A 294 9.03 2.36 16.90
CA GLU A 294 10.37 2.79 17.31
C GLU A 294 10.43 4.22 17.88
N ARG A 295 9.32 4.98 17.85
CA ARG A 295 9.22 6.39 18.29
C ARG A 295 10.18 7.35 17.58
N ARG A 296 10.51 7.08 16.31
CA ARG A 296 11.42 7.89 15.48
C ARG A 296 10.66 8.80 14.52
N HIS A 297 10.10 9.90 15.04
CA HIS A 297 9.17 10.79 14.33
C HIS A 297 9.63 11.30 12.95
N MET A 298 10.91 11.68 12.79
CA MET A 298 11.44 12.15 11.49
C MET A 298 11.43 11.05 10.41
N ARG A 299 11.64 9.80 10.79
CA ARG A 299 11.57 8.67 9.85
C ARG A 299 10.14 8.34 9.45
N VAL A 300 9.19 8.50 10.38
CA VAL A 300 7.75 8.31 10.09
C VAL A 300 7.32 9.26 8.96
N ARG A 301 7.66 10.56 9.06
CA ARG A 301 7.36 11.54 8.00
C ARG A 301 7.99 11.14 6.67
N HIS A 302 9.25 10.71 6.68
CA HIS A 302 9.96 10.31 5.47
C HIS A 302 9.32 9.09 4.79
N VAL A 303 8.95 8.05 5.55
CA VAL A 303 8.27 6.86 5.03
C VAL A 303 6.91 7.21 4.43
N ILE A 304 6.12 8.05 5.10
CA ILE A 304 4.83 8.50 4.57
C ILE A 304 5.02 9.30 3.27
N ALA A 305 5.98 10.23 3.23
CA ALA A 305 6.28 10.99 2.02
C ALA A 305 6.69 10.07 0.85
N MET A 306 7.50 9.05 1.12
CA MET A 306 7.89 8.04 0.14
C MET A 306 6.68 7.25 -0.37
N MET A 307 5.80 6.80 0.52
CA MET A 307 4.55 6.11 0.15
C MET A 307 3.65 7.01 -0.70
N LEU A 308 3.48 8.28 -0.36
CA LEU A 308 2.68 9.23 -1.14
C LEU A 308 3.28 9.51 -2.54
N ARG A 309 4.62 9.56 -2.65
CA ARG A 309 5.30 9.65 -3.95
C ARG A 309 5.03 8.44 -4.83
N LEU A 310 5.03 7.23 -4.25
CA LEU A 310 4.66 6.02 -4.97
C LEU A 310 3.21 6.05 -5.46
N HIS A 311 2.27 6.49 -4.62
CA HIS A 311 0.88 6.67 -5.03
C HIS A 311 0.78 7.62 -6.23
N LEU A 312 1.44 8.79 -6.17
CA LEU A 312 1.43 9.77 -7.27
C LEU A 312 2.04 9.22 -8.56
N LEU A 313 3.19 8.55 -8.46
CA LEU A 313 3.86 7.95 -9.60
C LEU A 313 2.97 6.90 -10.29
N LEU A 314 2.44 5.95 -9.54
CA LEU A 314 1.64 4.87 -10.09
C LEU A 314 0.29 5.38 -10.61
N SER A 315 -0.39 6.24 -9.84
CA SER A 315 -1.70 6.80 -10.24
C SER A 315 -1.58 7.75 -11.43
N GLY A 316 -0.51 8.54 -11.54
CA GLY A 316 -0.32 9.42 -12.69
C GLY A 316 0.02 8.68 -13.98
N ALA A 317 0.81 7.61 -13.90
CA ALA A 317 1.01 6.71 -15.03
C ALA A 317 -0.33 6.08 -15.47
N ALA A 318 -1.12 5.57 -14.52
CA ALA A 318 -2.45 5.04 -14.80
C ALA A 318 -3.38 6.08 -15.43
N ALA A 319 -3.40 7.31 -14.90
CA ALA A 319 -4.21 8.41 -15.44
C ALA A 319 -3.82 8.76 -16.88
N CYS A 320 -2.52 8.82 -17.20
CA CYS A 320 -2.05 9.04 -18.57
C CYS A 320 -2.48 7.89 -19.51
N GLY A 321 -2.35 6.64 -19.06
CA GLY A 321 -2.83 5.48 -19.81
C GLY A 321 -4.33 5.51 -20.05
N LEU A 322 -5.13 5.92 -19.07
CA LEU A 322 -6.59 6.06 -19.18
C LEU A 322 -6.99 7.16 -20.17
N LEU A 323 -6.31 8.31 -20.16
CA LEU A 323 -6.58 9.40 -21.09
C LEU A 323 -6.36 8.98 -22.55
N VAL A 324 -5.33 8.17 -22.81
CA VAL A 324 -4.97 7.72 -24.16
C VAL A 324 -5.75 6.49 -24.61
N PHE A 325 -5.84 5.45 -23.78
CA PHE A 325 -6.29 4.13 -24.21
C PHE A 325 -7.78 3.87 -23.94
N ASN A 326 -8.33 4.41 -22.86
CA ASN A 326 -9.68 4.05 -22.41
C ASN A 326 -10.78 4.35 -23.45
N PRO A 327 -10.77 5.48 -24.21
CA PRO A 327 -11.79 5.72 -25.23
C PRO A 327 -11.80 4.62 -26.30
N MET A 328 -10.62 4.26 -26.81
CA MET A 328 -10.45 3.20 -27.81
C MET A 328 -10.81 1.81 -27.25
N PHE A 329 -10.45 1.55 -26.00
CA PHE A 329 -10.75 0.29 -25.33
C PHE A 329 -12.26 0.09 -25.14
N VAL A 330 -12.96 1.04 -24.52
CA VAL A 330 -14.39 0.91 -24.21
C VAL A 330 -15.22 0.84 -25.49
N THR A 331 -14.93 1.70 -26.48
CA THR A 331 -15.66 1.73 -27.75
C THR A 331 -15.55 0.42 -28.53
N ARG A 332 -14.41 -0.30 -28.48
CA ARG A 332 -14.27 -1.62 -29.11
C ARG A 332 -14.76 -2.78 -28.25
N TRP A 333 -14.69 -2.63 -26.94
CA TRP A 333 -15.06 -3.68 -26.01
C TRP A 333 -16.58 -3.84 -25.91
N VAL A 334 -17.30 -2.74 -25.71
CA VAL A 334 -18.76 -2.76 -25.48
C VAL A 334 -19.55 -1.94 -26.50
N GLY A 335 -18.87 -1.21 -27.39
CA GLY A 335 -19.49 -0.38 -28.41
C GLY A 335 -19.46 1.12 -28.06
N PRO A 336 -19.53 2.00 -29.07
CA PRO A 336 -19.39 3.45 -28.88
C PRO A 336 -20.53 4.07 -28.06
N ALA A 337 -21.75 3.51 -28.14
CA ALA A 337 -22.90 3.98 -27.37
C ALA A 337 -22.74 3.82 -25.84
N LEU A 338 -21.79 2.98 -25.41
CA LEU A 338 -21.52 2.71 -23.99
C LEU A 338 -20.27 3.42 -23.46
N PHE A 339 -19.66 4.29 -24.26
CA PHE A 339 -18.61 5.19 -23.81
C PHE A 339 -19.21 6.53 -23.38
N GLY A 340 -19.00 6.91 -22.12
CA GLY A 340 -19.58 8.14 -21.54
C GLY A 340 -18.87 9.44 -21.92
N GLY A 341 -18.01 9.40 -22.93
CA GLY A 341 -17.34 10.56 -23.51
C GLY A 341 -16.00 10.91 -22.87
N LEU A 342 -15.24 11.76 -23.57
CA LEU A 342 -13.88 12.16 -23.20
C LEU A 342 -13.83 12.97 -21.90
N ALA A 343 -14.83 13.82 -21.65
CA ALA A 343 -14.92 14.59 -20.41
C ALA A 343 -15.07 13.69 -19.18
N LEU A 344 -15.95 12.68 -19.24
CA LEU A 344 -16.11 11.70 -18.17
C LEU A 344 -14.82 10.90 -17.98
N ASN A 345 -14.18 10.46 -19.07
CA ASN A 345 -12.90 9.76 -19.01
C ASN A 345 -11.81 10.58 -18.30
N ALA A 346 -11.70 11.87 -18.62
CA ALA A 346 -10.73 12.76 -17.99
C ALA A 346 -10.99 12.95 -16.48
N LEU A 347 -12.25 13.09 -16.07
CA LEU A 347 -12.62 13.18 -14.66
C LEU A 347 -12.30 11.88 -13.90
N LEU A 348 -12.55 10.73 -14.51
CA LEU A 348 -12.21 9.43 -13.92
C LEU A 348 -10.69 9.26 -13.79
N ALA A 349 -9.92 9.65 -14.81
CA ALA A 349 -8.46 9.62 -14.78
C ALA A 349 -7.91 10.51 -13.65
N PHE A 350 -8.42 11.74 -13.51
CA PHE A 350 -8.07 12.61 -12.37
C PHE A 350 -8.54 12.03 -11.03
N GLY A 351 -9.71 11.37 -11.01
CA GLY A 351 -10.24 10.68 -9.84
C GLY A 351 -9.34 9.58 -9.33
N VAL A 352 -8.70 8.79 -10.21
CA VAL A 352 -7.68 7.78 -9.82
C VAL A 352 -6.53 8.44 -9.04
N MET A 353 -6.11 9.63 -9.45
CA MET A 353 -4.99 10.34 -8.81
C MET A 353 -5.40 10.91 -7.46
N LEU A 354 -6.52 11.64 -7.41
CA LEU A 354 -7.03 12.22 -6.17
C LEU A 354 -7.36 11.14 -5.13
N SER A 355 -8.05 10.08 -5.54
CA SER A 355 -8.37 8.95 -4.65
C SER A 355 -7.12 8.25 -4.13
N SER A 356 -6.06 8.13 -4.95
CA SER A 356 -4.80 7.52 -4.51
C SER A 356 -4.04 8.36 -3.48
N ILE A 357 -4.02 9.68 -3.63
CA ILE A 357 -3.43 10.58 -2.63
C ILE A 357 -4.23 10.51 -1.32
N VAL A 358 -5.56 10.61 -1.42
CA VAL A 358 -6.46 10.55 -0.27
C VAL A 358 -6.30 9.22 0.47
N HIS A 359 -6.30 8.10 -0.26
CA HIS A 359 -6.07 6.76 0.29
C HIS A 359 -4.72 6.67 1.01
N GLY A 360 -3.64 7.15 0.39
CA GLY A 360 -2.31 7.16 1.02
C GLY A 360 -2.24 7.97 2.31
N LEU A 361 -2.93 9.12 2.38
CA LEU A 361 -3.03 9.92 3.60
C LEU A 361 -3.84 9.20 4.69
N GLN A 362 -5.02 8.68 4.33
CA GLN A 362 -5.96 8.03 5.24
C GLN A 362 -5.42 6.72 5.81
N THR A 363 -4.82 5.88 4.97
CA THR A 363 -4.22 4.61 5.41
C THR A 363 -3.02 4.83 6.30
N SER A 364 -2.15 5.79 5.96
CA SER A 364 -1.03 6.18 6.82
C SER A 364 -1.53 6.66 8.19
N ALA A 365 -2.56 7.52 8.22
CA ALA A 365 -3.18 7.96 9.47
C ALA A 365 -3.81 6.80 10.27
N ALA A 366 -4.47 5.87 9.59
CA ALA A 366 -5.07 4.71 10.23
C ALA A 366 -4.03 3.81 10.90
N VAL A 367 -2.89 3.57 10.25
CA VAL A 367 -1.73 2.83 10.79
C VAL A 367 -1.15 3.51 12.04
N LEU A 368 -1.16 4.84 12.08
CA LEU A 368 -0.69 5.64 13.20
C LEU A 368 -1.70 5.74 14.37
N GLY A 369 -2.78 4.96 14.33
CA GLY A 369 -3.77 4.85 15.43
C GLY A 369 -5.06 5.63 15.23
N TYR A 370 -5.25 6.32 14.10
CA TYR A 370 -6.44 7.16 13.86
C TYR A 370 -7.58 6.44 13.13
N ARG A 371 -7.60 5.10 13.12
CA ARG A 371 -8.53 4.28 12.33
C ARG A 371 -10.01 4.67 12.46
N MET A 372 -10.48 4.95 13.69
CA MET A 372 -11.87 5.39 13.92
C MET A 372 -12.19 6.73 13.28
N ARG A 373 -11.28 7.71 13.40
CA ARG A 373 -11.46 9.04 12.80
C ARG A 373 -11.43 8.95 11.28
N VAL A 374 -10.53 8.13 10.73
CA VAL A 374 -10.47 7.84 9.30
C VAL A 374 -11.79 7.24 8.82
N GLY A 375 -12.32 6.20 9.51
CA GLY A 375 -13.62 5.61 9.17
C GLY A 375 -14.76 6.63 9.17
N ALA A 376 -14.83 7.51 10.18
CA ALA A 376 -15.83 8.58 10.23
C ALA A 376 -15.69 9.58 9.07
N VAL A 377 -14.45 9.95 8.71
CA VAL A 377 -14.18 10.84 7.57
C VAL A 377 -14.62 10.20 6.24
N VAL A 378 -14.31 8.92 6.03
CA VAL A 378 -14.72 8.18 4.82
C VAL A 378 -16.26 8.10 4.74
N LEU A 379 -16.95 7.90 5.87
CA LEU A 379 -18.40 7.94 5.94
C LEU A 379 -18.97 9.31 5.55
N VAL A 380 -18.45 10.39 6.14
CA VAL A 380 -18.86 11.77 5.81
C VAL A 380 -18.60 12.07 4.33
N ASN A 381 -17.45 11.64 3.80
CA ASN A 381 -17.12 11.79 2.39
C ASN A 381 -18.15 11.11 1.48
N GLY A 382 -18.52 9.86 1.79
CA GLY A 382 -19.52 9.11 1.02
C GLY A 382 -20.91 9.77 1.06
N LEU A 383 -21.31 10.33 2.21
CA LEU A 383 -22.57 11.09 2.32
C LEU A 383 -22.54 12.36 1.48
N VAL A 384 -21.47 13.17 1.61
CA VAL A 384 -21.29 14.41 0.83
C VAL A 384 -21.23 14.10 -0.66
N GLN A 385 -20.51 13.05 -1.08
CA GLN A 385 -20.47 12.59 -2.46
C GLN A 385 -21.86 12.23 -2.97
N THR A 386 -22.65 11.48 -2.20
CA THR A 386 -24.00 11.07 -2.62
C THR A 386 -24.91 12.28 -2.81
N VAL A 387 -24.89 13.24 -1.87
CA VAL A 387 -25.68 14.48 -1.97
C VAL A 387 -25.25 15.31 -3.18
N LEU A 388 -23.93 15.51 -3.37
CA LEU A 388 -23.41 16.23 -4.53
C LEU A 388 -23.70 15.51 -5.84
N ALA A 389 -23.71 14.17 -5.86
CA ALA A 389 -24.03 13.38 -7.05
C ALA A 389 -25.48 13.58 -7.46
N ILE A 390 -26.41 13.67 -6.51
CA ILE A 390 -27.81 14.02 -6.80
C ILE A 390 -27.88 15.43 -7.38
N VAL A 391 -27.28 16.43 -6.72
CA VAL A 391 -27.40 17.85 -7.13
C VAL A 391 -26.72 18.12 -8.47
N LEU A 392 -25.46 17.69 -8.64
CA LEU A 392 -24.68 17.90 -9.85
C LEU A 392 -25.13 16.96 -10.97
N GLY A 393 -25.60 15.75 -10.65
CA GLY A 393 -26.14 14.81 -11.63
C GLY A 393 -27.35 15.38 -12.38
N HIS A 394 -28.31 16.00 -11.67
CA HIS A 394 -29.46 16.64 -12.33
C HIS A 394 -29.06 17.79 -13.29
N ARG A 395 -27.95 18.48 -13.02
CA ARG A 395 -27.50 19.63 -13.82
C ARG A 395 -26.55 19.28 -14.96
N LEU A 396 -25.68 18.29 -14.74
CA LEU A 396 -24.54 17.98 -15.62
C LEU A 396 -24.52 16.50 -16.08
N GLY A 397 -25.56 15.72 -15.77
CA GLY A 397 -25.66 14.31 -16.13
C GLY A 397 -24.54 13.46 -15.50
N LEU A 398 -24.02 12.49 -16.26
CA LEU A 398 -22.94 11.59 -15.83
C LEU A 398 -21.66 12.33 -15.42
N ILE A 399 -21.35 13.45 -16.08
CA ILE A 399 -20.20 14.31 -15.76
C ILE A 399 -20.38 14.91 -14.35
N GLY A 400 -21.60 15.30 -14.00
CA GLY A 400 -21.94 15.77 -12.65
C GLY A 400 -21.72 14.73 -11.56
N VAL A 401 -22.10 13.48 -11.82
CA VAL A 401 -21.87 12.35 -10.91
C VAL A 401 -20.37 12.11 -10.68
N ALA A 402 -19.55 12.19 -11.74
CA ALA A 402 -18.10 12.10 -11.59
C ALA A 402 -17.52 13.27 -10.79
N TRP A 403 -17.95 14.51 -11.06
CA TRP A 403 -17.53 15.69 -10.30
C TRP A 403 -17.85 15.58 -8.80
N ALA A 404 -18.98 15.00 -8.43
CA ALA A 404 -19.37 14.84 -7.04
C ALA A 404 -18.32 14.08 -6.21
N SER A 405 -17.73 13.02 -6.77
CA SER A 405 -16.66 12.24 -6.12
C SER A 405 -15.39 13.08 -5.88
N LEU A 406 -15.01 13.90 -6.86
CA LEU A 406 -13.85 14.79 -6.78
C LEU A 406 -14.07 15.91 -5.77
N ALA A 407 -15.23 16.55 -5.84
CA ALA A 407 -15.62 17.65 -4.96
C ALA A 407 -15.71 17.17 -3.50
N ALA A 408 -16.39 16.05 -3.24
CA ALA A 408 -16.51 15.50 -1.89
C ALA A 408 -15.14 15.14 -1.30
N SER A 409 -14.29 14.48 -2.08
CA SER A 409 -12.93 14.10 -1.66
C SER A 409 -12.07 15.31 -1.33
N THR A 410 -12.18 16.38 -2.12
CA THR A 410 -11.46 17.64 -1.90
C THR A 410 -11.98 18.41 -0.70
N LEU A 411 -13.29 18.38 -0.45
CA LEU A 411 -13.92 19.09 0.67
C LEU A 411 -13.75 18.38 2.02
N THR A 412 -13.64 17.04 2.03
CA THR A 412 -13.70 16.25 3.26
C THR A 412 -12.42 15.44 3.48
N SER A 413 -12.20 14.41 2.67
CA SER A 413 -11.16 13.40 2.89
C SER A 413 -9.74 13.93 2.78
N LEU A 414 -9.47 14.82 1.82
CA LEU A 414 -8.15 15.40 1.61
C LEU A 414 -7.72 16.32 2.78
N PRO A 415 -8.52 17.34 3.20
CA PRO A 415 -8.21 18.12 4.39
C PRO A 415 -8.09 17.28 5.65
N ALA A 416 -9.01 16.33 5.86
CA ALA A 416 -8.99 15.47 7.04
C ALA A 416 -7.74 14.58 7.09
N GLY A 417 -7.32 14.00 5.97
CA GLY A 417 -6.07 13.23 5.89
C GLY A 417 -4.83 14.06 6.26
N ILE A 418 -4.77 15.31 5.81
CA ILE A 418 -3.68 16.24 6.17
C ILE A 418 -3.73 16.58 7.66
N LEU A 419 -4.91 16.88 8.21
CA LEU A 419 -5.08 17.23 9.63
C LEU A 419 -4.68 16.07 10.56
N LEU A 420 -5.10 14.84 10.23
CA LEU A 420 -4.76 13.66 11.02
C LEU A 420 -3.23 13.38 11.00
N LEU A 421 -2.58 13.58 9.86
CA LEU A 421 -1.12 13.41 9.75
C LEU A 421 -0.31 14.59 10.30
N ARG A 422 -0.92 15.77 10.47
CA ARG A 422 -0.30 16.91 11.15
C ARG A 422 0.03 16.56 12.60
N GLU A 423 -0.90 15.91 13.30
CA GLU A 423 -0.72 15.50 14.70
C GLU A 423 0.40 14.46 14.84
N ALA A 424 0.51 13.52 13.89
CA ALA A 424 1.37 12.35 14.04
C ALA A 424 2.77 12.48 13.40
N ALA A 425 2.88 13.24 12.31
CA ALA A 425 4.07 13.30 11.46
C ALA A 425 4.42 14.74 11.02
N SER A 426 3.79 15.75 11.62
CA SER A 426 4.05 17.18 11.36
C SER A 426 3.87 17.59 9.90
N PHE A 427 3.00 16.90 9.14
CA PHE A 427 2.60 17.35 7.80
C PHE A 427 1.75 18.61 7.89
N THR A 428 2.08 19.62 7.09
CA THR A 428 1.26 20.80 6.87
C THR A 428 0.76 20.83 5.43
N PRO A 429 -0.37 21.51 5.13
CA PRO A 429 -0.82 21.69 3.75
C PRO A 429 0.28 22.31 2.87
N ALA A 430 0.99 23.31 3.41
CA ALA A 430 2.12 23.95 2.72
C ALA A 430 3.20 22.94 2.36
N SER A 431 3.62 22.08 3.31
CA SER A 431 4.63 21.04 3.04
C SER A 431 4.17 20.01 2.02
N LEU A 432 2.89 19.62 2.00
CA LEU A 432 2.37 18.69 1.00
C LEU A 432 2.41 19.32 -0.40
N VAL A 433 2.06 20.59 -0.53
CA VAL A 433 2.12 21.28 -1.82
C VAL A 433 3.57 21.50 -2.26
N SER A 434 4.42 22.06 -1.39
CA SER A 434 5.80 22.41 -1.74
C SER A 434 6.69 21.19 -1.96
N ASP A 435 6.57 20.16 -1.11
CA ASP A 435 7.51 19.05 -1.08
C ASP A 435 7.07 17.88 -1.97
N LEU A 436 5.78 17.83 -2.34
CA LEU A 436 5.20 16.71 -3.07
C LEU A 436 4.44 17.15 -4.33
N LEU A 437 3.35 17.92 -4.20
CA LEU A 437 2.43 18.15 -5.33
C LEU A 437 3.01 19.09 -6.39
N MET A 438 3.63 20.21 -6.01
CA MET A 438 4.18 21.18 -6.97
C MET A 438 5.35 20.62 -7.78
N PRO A 439 6.38 19.98 -7.17
CA PRO A 439 7.47 19.37 -7.94
C PRO A 439 6.97 18.28 -8.88
N TRP A 440 5.92 17.56 -8.50
CA TRP A 440 5.29 16.54 -9.32
C TRP A 440 4.48 17.18 -10.48
N LEU A 441 3.62 18.16 -10.20
CA LEU A 441 2.78 18.85 -11.18
C LEU A 441 3.60 19.50 -12.31
N VAL A 442 4.64 20.26 -11.95
CA VAL A 442 5.50 20.95 -12.93
C VAL A 442 6.16 19.95 -13.89
N ARG A 443 6.50 18.76 -13.40
CA ARG A 443 7.13 17.71 -14.21
C ARG A 443 6.11 16.96 -15.06
N ILE A 444 4.92 16.72 -14.56
CA ILE A 444 3.93 15.86 -15.23
C ILE A 444 3.03 16.62 -16.19
N ALA A 445 2.82 17.92 -15.99
CA ALA A 445 1.93 18.72 -16.83
C ALA A 445 2.19 18.56 -18.35
N PRO A 446 3.44 18.55 -18.86
CA PRO A 446 3.69 18.32 -20.28
C PRO A 446 3.23 16.93 -20.76
N VAL A 447 3.49 15.87 -19.98
CA VAL A 447 3.07 14.50 -20.34
C VAL A 447 1.56 14.35 -20.29
N ALA A 448 0.91 14.98 -19.31
CA ALA A 448 -0.55 15.00 -19.21
C ALA A 448 -1.18 15.70 -20.43
N VAL A 449 -0.62 16.82 -20.89
CA VAL A 449 -1.07 17.50 -22.12
C VAL A 449 -0.89 16.58 -23.33
N ILE A 450 0.25 15.92 -23.47
CA ILE A 450 0.48 14.94 -24.55
C ILE A 450 -0.54 13.80 -24.47
N ALA A 451 -0.80 13.26 -23.28
CA ALA A 451 -1.77 12.19 -23.06
C ALA A 451 -3.18 12.61 -23.49
N ILE A 452 -3.59 13.83 -23.15
CA ILE A 452 -4.88 14.40 -23.57
C ILE A 452 -4.91 14.53 -25.10
N LEU A 453 -3.90 15.16 -25.71
CA LEU A 453 -3.85 15.38 -27.15
C LEU A 453 -3.89 14.07 -27.93
N VAL A 454 -3.11 13.06 -27.52
CA VAL A 454 -3.14 11.73 -28.15
C VAL A 454 -4.49 11.05 -27.92
N GLY A 455 -5.07 11.18 -26.72
CA GLY A 455 -6.39 10.66 -26.38
C GLY A 455 -7.51 11.20 -27.27
N LEU A 456 -7.43 12.47 -27.70
CA LEU A 456 -8.39 13.08 -28.65
C LEU A 456 -8.42 12.37 -30.01
N PHE A 457 -7.31 11.74 -30.42
CA PHE A 457 -7.18 10.99 -31.68
C PHE A 457 -7.20 9.47 -31.48
N SER A 458 -7.50 8.99 -30.26
CA SER A 458 -7.42 7.55 -29.95
C SER A 458 -8.32 6.67 -30.80
N GLU A 459 -9.49 7.18 -31.25
CA GLU A 459 -10.42 6.44 -32.12
C GLU A 459 -9.87 6.25 -33.54
N SER A 460 -9.12 7.21 -34.07
CA SER A 460 -8.56 7.13 -35.43
C SER A 460 -7.29 6.25 -35.50
N LEU A 461 -6.58 6.09 -34.38
CA LEU A 461 -5.36 5.30 -34.29
C LEU A 461 -5.63 3.77 -34.30
N GLY A 462 -6.80 3.33 -33.84
CA GLY A 462 -7.12 1.92 -33.67
C GLY A 462 -6.49 1.30 -32.42
N ILE A 463 -6.95 0.11 -32.01
CA ILE A 463 -6.68 -0.45 -30.68
C ILE A 463 -5.19 -0.68 -30.38
N TRP A 464 -4.44 -1.22 -31.34
CA TRP A 464 -3.03 -1.57 -31.15
C TRP A 464 -2.13 -0.33 -31.07
N LEU A 465 -2.39 0.66 -31.93
CA LEU A 465 -1.61 1.90 -31.94
C LEU A 465 -1.94 2.75 -30.71
N SER A 466 -3.21 2.80 -30.28
CA SER A 466 -3.61 3.46 -29.03
C SER A 466 -3.01 2.77 -27.80
N ALA A 467 -2.91 1.43 -27.79
CA ALA A 467 -2.21 0.70 -26.73
C ALA A 467 -0.70 1.03 -26.72
N GLY A 468 -0.05 1.02 -27.89
CA GLY A 468 1.36 1.42 -28.02
C GLY A 468 1.62 2.84 -27.57
N ALA A 469 0.76 3.79 -27.97
CA ALA A 469 0.84 5.18 -27.55
C ALA A 469 0.66 5.33 -26.04
N ALA A 470 -0.30 4.62 -25.43
CA ALA A 470 -0.48 4.63 -23.98
C ALA A 470 0.74 4.10 -23.24
N VAL A 471 1.36 3.01 -23.71
CA VAL A 471 2.60 2.48 -23.13
C VAL A 471 3.73 3.50 -23.23
N LEU A 472 3.90 4.16 -24.38
CA LEU A 472 4.93 5.18 -24.58
C LEU A 472 4.71 6.41 -23.68
N VAL A 473 3.47 6.89 -23.55
CA VAL A 473 3.13 8.01 -22.66
C VAL A 473 3.34 7.63 -21.19
N CYS A 474 2.96 6.42 -20.78
CA CYS A 474 3.24 5.92 -19.43
C CYS A 474 4.74 5.79 -19.16
N ALA A 475 5.52 5.31 -20.15
CA ALA A 475 6.98 5.24 -20.04
C ALA A 475 7.61 6.63 -19.94
N ALA A 476 7.16 7.59 -20.75
CA ALA A 476 7.58 8.99 -20.70
C ALA A 476 7.25 9.63 -19.34
N TYR A 477 6.06 9.34 -18.81
CA TYR A 477 5.65 9.77 -17.47
C TYR A 477 6.62 9.26 -16.40
N VAL A 478 6.88 7.94 -16.38
CA VAL A 478 7.76 7.32 -15.37
C VAL A 478 9.19 7.86 -15.50
N TRP A 479 9.66 8.04 -16.73
CA TRP A 479 10.97 8.62 -17.02
C TRP A 479 11.09 10.06 -16.50
N GLN A 480 10.09 10.91 -16.74
CA GLN A 480 10.08 12.29 -16.27
C GLN A 480 9.93 12.40 -14.75
N ALA A 481 9.28 11.40 -14.13
CA ALA A 481 9.15 11.26 -12.69
C ALA A 481 10.39 10.67 -11.99
N ARG A 482 11.48 10.35 -12.70
CA ARG A 482 12.73 9.77 -12.12
C ARG A 482 13.25 10.45 -10.84
N PRO A 483 13.18 11.80 -10.64
CA PRO A 483 13.72 12.39 -9.42
C PRO A 483 12.88 12.04 -8.18
N LEU A 484 11.61 11.69 -8.38
CA LEU A 484 10.74 11.21 -7.30
C LEU A 484 11.08 9.76 -6.90
N LEU A 485 11.76 9.02 -7.80
CA LEU A 485 12.26 7.68 -7.53
C LEU A 485 13.57 7.68 -6.73
N ALA A 486 14.33 8.78 -6.72
CA ALA A 486 15.67 8.83 -6.13
C ALA A 486 15.69 8.54 -4.62
N ASP A 487 14.61 8.88 -3.92
CA ASP A 487 14.47 8.66 -2.47
C ASP A 487 13.82 7.31 -2.10
N LEU A 488 13.54 6.43 -3.09
CA LEU A 488 12.97 5.12 -2.81
C LEU A 488 14.05 4.15 -2.33
N ALA A 489 13.79 3.53 -1.17
CA ALA A 489 14.53 2.36 -0.72
C ALA A 489 14.14 1.15 -1.59
N VAL A 490 14.89 0.92 -2.67
CA VAL A 490 14.66 -0.21 -3.58
C VAL A 490 15.61 -1.36 -3.25
N GLU A 491 15.12 -2.60 -3.32
CA GLU A 491 15.96 -3.79 -3.19
C GLU A 491 17.11 -3.76 -4.20
N PRO A 492 18.37 -4.08 -3.82
CA PRO A 492 19.53 -3.90 -4.69
C PRO A 492 19.39 -4.54 -6.08
N ARG A 493 18.72 -5.69 -6.19
CA ARG A 493 18.47 -6.38 -7.46
C ARG A 493 17.60 -5.56 -8.41
N ILE A 494 16.52 -4.97 -7.89
CA ILE A 494 15.62 -4.09 -8.65
C ILE A 494 16.32 -2.75 -8.90
N GLY A 495 17.11 -2.26 -7.94
CA GLY A 495 17.92 -1.06 -8.07
C GLY A 495 18.88 -1.11 -9.26
N VAL A 496 19.60 -2.23 -9.45
CA VAL A 496 20.47 -2.43 -10.61
C VAL A 496 19.69 -2.38 -11.92
N TRP A 497 18.50 -2.98 -11.97
CA TRP A 497 17.66 -2.93 -13.16
C TRP A 497 17.18 -1.50 -13.45
N LEU A 498 16.65 -0.80 -12.46
CA LEU A 498 16.23 0.60 -12.57
C LEU A 498 17.39 1.53 -12.96
N GLN A 499 18.61 1.27 -12.49
CA GLN A 499 19.82 1.98 -12.91
C GLN A 499 20.18 1.72 -14.37
N ARG A 500 20.06 0.48 -14.86
CA ARG A 500 20.27 0.16 -16.29
C ARG A 500 19.33 0.96 -17.18
N PHE A 501 18.09 1.16 -16.74
CA PHE A 501 17.11 2.02 -17.40
C PHE A 501 17.23 3.50 -17.03
N ARG A 502 18.30 3.94 -16.34
CA ARG A 502 18.53 5.34 -15.92
C ARG A 502 17.36 5.97 -15.13
N LEU A 503 16.58 5.15 -14.44
CA LEU A 503 15.45 5.57 -13.60
C LEU A 503 15.87 5.92 -12.16
N LEU A 504 16.99 5.37 -11.69
CA LEU A 504 17.64 5.73 -10.41
C LEU A 504 19.03 6.30 -10.66
N GLU A 505 19.38 7.37 -9.94
CA GLU A 505 20.76 7.88 -9.93
C GLU A 505 21.69 6.89 -9.21
N GLN A 506 22.95 6.79 -9.66
CA GLN A 506 23.98 5.88 -9.12
C GLN A 506 24.19 6.00 -7.60
N ARG A 507 23.79 7.12 -6.98
CA ARG A 507 23.91 7.36 -5.53
C ARG A 507 22.92 6.58 -4.66
N ALA A 508 21.81 6.07 -5.21
CA ALA A 508 20.67 5.59 -4.41
C ALA A 508 20.70 4.08 -4.07
N VAL A 509 21.58 3.29 -4.72
CA VAL A 509 21.87 1.95 -4.21
C VAL A 509 22.95 2.16 -3.16
N LEU A 510 22.61 1.93 -1.89
CA LEU A 510 23.61 1.59 -0.88
C LEU A 510 24.44 0.46 -1.46
N SER A 511 25.57 0.79 -2.10
CA SER A 511 26.61 -0.18 -2.31
C SER A 511 26.89 -0.75 -0.92
N MET A 512 27.09 -2.06 -0.84
CA MET A 512 27.76 -2.67 0.31
C MET A 512 29.10 -1.94 0.45
N THR A 513 29.10 -0.86 1.22
CA THR A 513 30.21 0.08 1.24
C THR A 513 31.21 -0.52 2.18
N ASP A 514 32.37 -0.90 1.68
CA ASP A 514 33.47 -1.31 2.54
C ASP A 514 33.93 -0.10 3.35
N TRP A 515 34.06 -0.29 4.65
CA TRP A 515 34.50 0.75 5.58
C TRP A 515 35.93 0.48 6.01
N HIS A 516 36.80 1.47 5.88
CA HIS A 516 38.12 1.44 6.51
C HIS A 516 38.10 2.36 7.72
N VAL A 517 38.31 1.81 8.91
CA VAL A 517 38.35 2.56 10.16
C VAL A 517 39.79 2.67 10.64
N LEU A 518 40.33 3.89 10.68
CA LEU A 518 41.64 4.18 11.26
C LEU A 518 41.46 4.53 12.74
N THR A 519 42.07 3.76 13.63
CA THR A 519 41.99 4.00 15.08
C THR A 519 43.37 3.87 15.73
N GLY A 520 43.62 4.68 16.77
CA GLY A 520 44.86 4.61 17.55
C GLY A 520 44.88 3.50 18.60
N GLU A 521 43.75 2.83 18.83
CA GLU A 521 43.61 1.69 19.73
C GLU A 521 42.43 0.81 19.30
N TYR A 522 42.56 -0.50 19.46
CA TYR A 522 41.48 -1.45 19.19
C TYR A 522 41.65 -2.71 20.06
N PRO A 523 40.56 -3.28 20.63
CA PRO A 523 40.62 -4.48 21.45
C PRO A 523 41.42 -5.61 20.77
N PRO A 524 42.27 -6.33 21.51
CA PRO A 524 42.28 -6.45 22.98
C PRO A 524 43.04 -5.33 23.74
N GLN A 525 43.60 -4.33 23.05
CA GLN A 525 44.19 -3.16 23.70
C GLN A 525 43.15 -2.42 24.56
N LEU A 526 43.46 -2.21 25.84
CA LEU A 526 42.60 -1.51 26.78
C LEU A 526 42.55 -0.01 26.45
N GLY A 527 41.36 0.52 26.20
CA GLY A 527 41.14 1.94 25.94
C GLY A 527 39.69 2.26 25.51
N GLY A 528 39.19 3.42 25.93
CA GLY A 528 37.79 3.81 25.71
C GLY A 528 37.44 4.10 24.24
N VAL A 529 38.41 4.54 23.44
CA VAL A 529 38.22 4.73 21.99
C VAL A 529 38.26 3.39 21.28
N GLY A 530 39.02 2.42 21.78
CA GLY A 530 39.03 1.05 21.26
C GLY A 530 37.66 0.38 21.38
N ASP A 531 37.05 0.43 22.56
CA ASP A 531 35.71 -0.13 22.81
C ASP A 531 34.62 0.60 22.01
N TYR A 532 34.69 1.93 21.94
CA TYR A 532 33.81 2.72 21.09
C TYR A 532 33.95 2.32 19.61
N THR A 533 35.17 2.19 19.12
CA THR A 533 35.46 1.80 17.74
C THR A 533 34.92 0.41 17.42
N ARG A 534 35.02 -0.54 18.36
CA ARG A 534 34.42 -1.87 18.23
C ARG A 534 32.90 -1.80 18.15
N HIS A 535 32.26 -0.95 18.95
CA HIS A 535 30.81 -0.74 18.89
C HIS A 535 30.37 -0.16 17.53
N VAL A 536 31.09 0.85 17.04
CA VAL A 536 30.84 1.45 15.72
C VAL A 536 31.04 0.43 14.60
N ALA A 537 32.13 -0.34 14.64
CA ALA A 537 32.42 -1.35 13.64
C ALA A 537 31.33 -2.44 13.57
N ARG A 538 30.79 -2.90 14.71
CA ARG A 538 29.65 -3.83 14.75
C ARG A 538 28.39 -3.23 14.14
N GLY A 539 28.10 -1.96 14.44
CA GLY A 539 26.97 -1.25 13.85
C GLY A 539 27.10 -1.13 12.33
N LEU A 540 28.29 -0.83 11.83
CA LEU A 540 28.58 -0.76 10.40
C LEU A 540 28.50 -2.14 9.73
N ALA A 541 29.10 -3.18 10.31
CA ALA A 541 29.06 -4.54 9.78
C ALA A 541 27.62 -5.10 9.72
N ALA A 542 26.76 -4.75 10.69
CA ALA A 542 25.35 -5.16 10.71
C ALA A 542 24.53 -4.59 9.53
N THR A 543 25.03 -3.55 8.85
CA THR A 543 24.40 -3.01 7.62
C THR A 543 24.74 -3.81 6.36
N GLY A 544 25.60 -4.84 6.48
CA GLY A 544 25.90 -5.79 5.41
C GLY A 544 27.21 -5.55 4.64
N GLY A 545 27.99 -4.50 4.98
CA GLY A 545 29.33 -4.25 4.41
C GLY A 545 30.47 -4.88 5.22
N VAL A 546 31.68 -4.96 4.65
CA VAL A 546 32.89 -5.40 5.38
C VAL A 546 33.56 -4.19 6.03
N VAL A 547 33.94 -4.32 7.30
CA VAL A 547 34.62 -3.27 8.05
C VAL A 547 36.07 -3.67 8.29
N HIS A 548 36.99 -2.97 7.64
CA HIS A 548 38.43 -3.10 7.84
C HIS A 548 38.91 -2.13 8.91
N ILE A 549 39.48 -2.65 9.99
CA ILE A 549 39.98 -1.83 11.10
C ILE A 549 41.49 -1.80 11.04
N TRP A 550 42.07 -0.61 10.93
CA TRP A 550 43.52 -0.41 10.95
C TRP A 550 43.92 0.13 12.32
N ALA A 551 44.61 -0.71 13.08
CA ALA A 551 45.00 -0.42 14.46
C ALA A 551 46.52 -0.65 14.65
N PRO A 552 47.13 -0.05 15.69
CA PRO A 552 48.55 -0.25 15.97
C PRO A 552 48.92 -1.72 16.29
N PRO A 553 50.22 -2.05 16.28
CA PRO A 553 50.70 -3.38 16.65
C PRO A 553 50.17 -3.81 18.02
N CYS A 554 49.76 -5.07 18.12
CA CYS A 554 49.34 -5.71 19.35
C CYS A 554 49.83 -7.16 19.31
N ASP A 555 50.41 -7.63 20.42
CA ASP A 555 50.96 -8.99 20.53
C ASP A 555 49.88 -10.02 20.88
N GLU A 556 48.70 -9.56 21.29
CA GLU A 556 47.56 -10.41 21.61
C GLU A 556 46.67 -10.68 20.38
N PRO A 557 46.08 -11.88 20.28
CA PRO A 557 45.25 -12.25 19.14
C PRO A 557 43.94 -11.46 19.12
N ASP A 558 43.55 -11.01 17.92
CA ASP A 558 42.28 -10.32 17.70
C ASP A 558 41.09 -11.29 17.78
N ALA A 559 39.97 -10.81 18.34
CA ALA A 559 38.73 -11.58 18.37
C ALA A 559 38.12 -11.69 16.97
N ILE A 560 37.72 -12.90 16.57
CA ILE A 560 37.05 -13.12 15.28
C ILE A 560 35.61 -12.62 15.38
N GLU A 561 35.28 -11.60 14.59
CA GLU A 561 33.93 -11.04 14.49
C GLU A 561 33.45 -11.03 13.04
N SER A 562 32.23 -11.54 12.80
CA SER A 562 31.66 -11.63 11.47
C SER A 562 31.53 -10.25 10.82
N GLY A 563 32.10 -10.08 9.63
CA GLY A 563 32.06 -8.82 8.87
C GLY A 563 33.09 -7.76 9.31
N ILE A 564 33.97 -8.08 10.26
CA ILE A 564 35.05 -7.19 10.71
C ILE A 564 36.40 -7.85 10.45
N VAL A 565 37.31 -7.14 9.80
CA VAL A 565 38.67 -7.58 9.52
C VAL A 565 39.65 -6.61 10.18
N VAL A 566 40.39 -7.08 11.18
CA VAL A 566 41.38 -6.26 11.89
C VAL A 566 42.74 -6.41 11.23
N HIS A 567 43.38 -5.28 10.92
CA HIS A 567 44.71 -5.17 10.35
C HIS A 567 45.63 -4.47 11.35
N ARG A 568 46.58 -5.23 11.89
CA ARG A 568 47.60 -4.70 12.80
C ARG A 568 48.75 -4.10 12.01
N LEU A 569 48.94 -2.79 12.17
CA LEU A 569 49.93 -2.00 11.46
C LEU A 569 51.36 -2.26 12.00
N PRO A 570 52.41 -2.09 11.17
CA PRO A 570 53.79 -2.36 11.57
C PRO A 570 54.40 -1.32 12.52
N ASP A 571 53.82 -0.13 12.61
CA ASP A 571 54.17 0.91 13.57
C ASP A 571 52.91 1.72 13.94
N ARG A 572 53.02 2.64 14.91
CA ARG A 572 51.91 3.54 15.27
C ARG A 572 51.81 4.65 14.23
N PHE A 573 51.24 4.35 13.05
CA PHE A 573 50.99 5.32 11.97
C PHE A 573 52.23 6.13 11.53
N GLY A 574 53.39 5.48 11.60
CA GLY A 574 54.66 5.99 11.07
C GLY A 574 54.82 5.72 9.58
N SER A 575 56.02 5.94 9.05
CA SER A 575 56.29 5.85 7.61
C SER A 575 56.12 4.43 7.04
N ARG A 576 56.19 3.37 7.86
CA ARG A 576 55.91 2.00 7.40
C ARG A 576 54.41 1.78 7.31
N SER A 577 53.63 2.19 8.32
CA SER A 577 52.17 2.08 8.28
C SER A 577 51.54 2.93 7.19
N LEU A 578 52.02 4.16 6.99
CA LEU A 578 51.51 5.02 5.92
C LEU A 578 51.69 4.42 4.53
N ARG A 579 52.78 3.68 4.28
CA ARG A 579 52.99 2.96 3.02
C ARG A 579 52.03 1.78 2.85
N VAL A 580 51.79 1.01 3.93
CA VAL A 580 50.82 -0.08 3.92
C VAL A 580 49.42 0.44 3.68
N LEU A 581 49.00 1.46 4.45
CA LEU A 581 47.69 2.11 4.30
C LEU A 581 47.49 2.66 2.90
N THR A 582 48.50 3.33 2.32
CA THR A 582 48.41 3.83 0.94
C THR A 582 48.18 2.68 -0.05
N ARG A 583 49.00 1.62 0.03
CA ARG A 583 48.90 0.48 -0.88
C ARG A 583 47.55 -0.25 -0.78
N GLU A 584 47.01 -0.40 0.43
CA GLU A 584 45.78 -1.15 0.65
C GLU A 584 44.53 -0.31 0.37
N LEU A 585 44.50 0.97 0.78
CA LEU A 585 43.37 1.85 0.47
C LEU A 585 43.26 2.17 -1.02
N ASP A 586 44.39 2.25 -1.75
CA ASP A 586 44.36 2.49 -3.21
C ASP A 586 43.73 1.32 -4.00
N LYS A 587 43.63 0.13 -3.41
CA LYS A 587 42.89 -1.01 -4.02
C LYS A 587 41.38 -0.86 -3.89
N HIS A 588 40.89 0.01 -3.01
CA HIS A 588 39.48 0.19 -2.69
C HIS A 588 39.05 1.67 -2.83
N PRO A 589 39.03 2.23 -4.06
CA PRO A 589 38.80 3.66 -4.29
C PRO A 589 37.39 4.14 -3.92
N ASP A 590 36.40 3.24 -3.86
CA ASP A 590 35.00 3.57 -3.52
C ASP A 590 34.67 3.36 -2.04
N ALA A 591 35.65 2.95 -1.21
CA ALA A 591 35.44 2.68 0.20
C ALA A 591 35.39 3.97 1.04
N ARG A 592 34.67 3.92 2.17
CA ARG A 592 34.57 5.05 3.11
C ARG A 592 35.64 4.94 4.18
N LEU A 593 36.33 6.05 4.45
CA LEU A 593 37.40 6.11 5.43
C LEU A 593 36.90 6.83 6.68
N LEU A 594 36.88 6.16 7.83
CA LEU A 594 36.51 6.74 9.12
C LEU A 594 37.74 6.84 10.02
N LEU A 595 38.10 8.04 10.45
CA LEU A 595 39.19 8.29 11.40
C LEU A 595 38.63 8.52 12.81
N GLN A 596 39.09 7.71 13.76
CA GLN A 596 38.86 7.92 15.20
C GLN A 596 40.02 8.78 15.73
N TYR A 597 39.85 10.10 15.69
CA TYR A 597 40.93 11.04 15.94
C TYR A 597 41.15 11.26 17.45
N VAL A 598 42.34 10.88 17.90
CA VAL A 598 42.91 11.16 19.24
C VAL A 598 44.37 11.59 19.04
N PRO A 599 44.77 12.82 19.39
CA PRO A 599 46.11 13.29 19.08
C PRO A 599 47.23 12.44 19.70
N HIS A 600 47.00 11.85 20.88
CA HIS A 600 48.02 11.07 21.58
C HIS A 600 48.19 9.63 21.06
N ALA A 601 47.26 9.12 20.23
CA ALA A 601 47.19 7.69 19.94
C ALA A 601 48.04 7.22 18.73
N PHE A 602 48.57 8.16 17.92
CA PHE A 602 49.21 7.86 16.62
C PHE A 602 50.75 7.89 16.63
N GLY A 603 51.42 7.73 17.78
CA GLY A 603 52.85 7.34 17.84
C GLY A 603 53.90 8.47 17.82
N TRP A 604 53.59 9.71 17.42
CA TRP A 604 54.57 10.81 17.32
C TRP A 604 54.56 11.75 18.53
N ARG A 605 54.39 11.23 19.75
CA ARG A 605 54.28 12.04 20.99
C ARG A 605 53.28 13.21 20.84
N ALA A 606 52.15 12.94 20.19
CA ALA A 606 51.09 13.90 19.85
C ALA A 606 51.42 14.99 18.81
N ALA A 607 52.56 14.91 18.13
CA ALA A 607 52.93 15.78 17.01
C ALA A 607 52.83 15.04 15.66
N ASN A 608 51.68 14.42 15.37
CA ASN A 608 51.48 13.55 14.19
C ASN A 608 51.25 14.32 12.87
N LEU A 609 51.95 15.45 12.66
CA LEU A 609 51.83 16.27 11.45
C LEU A 609 52.00 15.45 10.15
N PRO A 610 52.98 14.53 10.02
CA PRO A 610 53.12 13.72 8.81
C PRO A 610 51.86 12.89 8.47
N PHE A 611 51.20 12.34 9.50
CA PHE A 611 49.95 11.58 9.33
C PHE A 611 48.79 12.49 8.90
N CYS A 612 48.65 13.67 9.50
CA CYS A 612 47.63 14.64 9.12
C CYS A 612 47.82 15.14 7.68
N TRP A 613 49.06 15.39 7.26
CA TRP A 613 49.37 15.75 5.88
C TRP A 613 49.10 14.61 4.89
N TRP A 614 49.40 13.36 5.28
CA TRP A 614 49.03 12.19 4.50
C TRP A 614 47.51 12.09 4.30
N LEU A 615 46.70 12.24 5.36
CA LEU A 615 45.24 12.28 5.26
C LEU A 615 44.77 13.40 4.31
N ARG A 616 45.37 14.59 4.43
CA ARG A 616 45.07 15.73 3.54
C ARG A 616 45.41 15.46 2.07
N SER A 617 46.40 14.61 1.79
CA SER A 617 46.75 14.24 0.41
C SER A 617 45.70 13.33 -0.23
N ARG A 618 44.89 12.61 0.58
CA ARG A 618 43.85 11.67 0.13
C ARG A 618 42.47 12.32 -0.06
N ARG A 619 42.41 13.52 -0.67
CA ARG A 619 41.15 14.26 -0.88
C ARG A 619 40.13 13.56 -1.78
N ARG A 620 40.55 12.53 -2.51
CA ARG A 620 39.68 11.73 -3.38
C ARG A 620 38.83 10.73 -2.58
N ASP A 621 39.26 10.39 -1.38
CA ASP A 621 38.59 9.40 -0.53
C ASP A 621 37.49 10.11 0.29
N SER A 622 36.39 9.41 0.58
CA SER A 622 35.33 9.93 1.45
C SER A 622 35.76 9.79 2.92
N LEU A 623 36.53 10.76 3.41
CA LEU A 623 37.06 10.80 4.78
C LEU A 623 36.06 11.39 5.77
N TRP A 624 35.67 10.62 6.77
CA TRP A 624 34.87 11.02 7.92
C TRP A 624 35.75 11.01 9.17
N VAL A 625 35.55 11.97 10.07
CA VAL A 625 36.38 12.11 11.26
C VAL A 625 35.50 12.18 12.49
N MET A 626 35.76 11.32 13.47
CA MET A 626 35.20 11.36 14.80
C MET A 626 36.26 11.90 15.76
N PHE A 627 36.06 13.11 16.28
CA PHE A 627 36.95 13.69 17.29
C PHE A 627 36.55 13.19 18.67
N HIS A 628 37.43 12.40 19.30
CA HIS A 628 37.31 12.04 20.72
C HIS A 628 38.02 13.06 21.61
N GLU A 629 39.11 13.63 21.09
CA GLU A 629 39.84 14.75 21.66
C GLU A 629 40.21 15.72 20.53
N VAL A 630 39.87 17.00 20.67
CA VAL A 630 40.02 17.97 19.56
C VAL A 630 41.44 18.53 19.52
N ALA A 631 41.93 19.12 20.62
CA ALA A 631 43.28 19.65 20.75
C ALA A 631 43.66 19.85 22.22
N PHE A 632 44.96 19.91 22.50
CA PHE A 632 45.49 20.26 23.82
C PHE A 632 45.26 21.76 24.11
N PRO A 633 44.77 22.17 25.28
CA PRO A 633 44.50 23.57 25.59
C PRO A 633 45.78 24.37 25.84
N PHE A 634 45.75 25.67 25.55
CA PHE A 634 46.82 26.61 25.94
C PHE A 634 46.72 26.99 27.43
N GLY A 635 47.85 26.98 28.14
CA GLY A 635 47.92 27.33 29.55
C GLY A 635 48.87 28.51 29.82
N ARG A 636 48.40 29.54 30.54
CA ARG A 636 49.20 30.73 30.88
C ARG A 636 50.35 30.47 31.88
N GLY A 637 50.36 29.31 32.55
CA GLY A 637 51.43 28.88 33.46
C GLY A 637 52.16 27.59 33.01
N GLU A 638 51.92 27.14 31.78
CA GLU A 638 52.51 25.92 31.24
C GLU A 638 53.88 26.17 30.60
N THR A 639 54.72 25.14 30.56
CA THR A 639 56.06 25.25 29.93
C THR A 639 55.96 25.58 28.44
N LEU A 640 56.97 26.28 27.91
CA LEU A 640 57.04 26.68 26.49
C LEU A 640 56.87 25.47 25.54
N SER A 641 57.38 24.30 25.95
CA SER A 641 57.23 23.04 25.22
C SER A 641 55.78 22.52 25.13
N ARG A 642 54.98 22.69 26.19
CA ARG A 642 53.56 22.27 26.21
C ARG A 642 52.67 23.21 25.40
N ASN A 643 52.93 24.51 25.46
CA ASN A 643 52.23 25.49 24.61
C ASN A 643 52.61 25.32 23.13
N ALA A 644 53.85 24.95 22.81
CA ALA A 644 54.23 24.57 21.45
C ALA A 644 53.50 23.31 20.98
N LEU A 645 53.38 22.29 21.84
CA LEU A 645 52.61 21.07 21.53
C LEU A 645 51.11 21.36 21.36
N ALA A 646 50.53 22.27 22.14
CA ALA A 646 49.15 22.74 21.97
C ALA A 646 48.96 23.39 20.59
N ALA A 647 49.87 24.30 20.19
CA ALA A 647 49.84 24.91 18.87
C ALA A 647 49.91 23.87 17.74
N VAL A 648 50.79 22.87 17.85
CA VAL A 648 50.90 21.76 16.88
C VAL A 648 49.59 20.96 16.80
N ASN A 649 48.96 20.63 17.92
CA ASN A 649 47.69 19.91 17.96
C ASN A 649 46.53 20.69 17.30
N HIS A 650 46.47 22.00 17.52
CA HIS A 650 45.49 22.87 16.87
C HIS A 650 45.69 22.90 15.34
N VAL A 651 46.95 22.95 14.87
CA VAL A 651 47.26 22.86 13.44
C VAL A 651 46.86 21.49 12.86
N MET A 652 47.14 20.40 13.57
CA MET A 652 46.76 19.05 13.17
C MET A 652 45.23 18.90 13.01
N ALA A 653 44.46 19.37 14.00
CA ALA A 653 43.00 19.33 13.96
C ALA A 653 42.44 20.13 12.77
N ALA A 654 42.99 21.31 12.48
CA ALA A 654 42.59 22.14 11.34
C ALA A 654 42.90 21.45 9.99
N ILE A 655 44.06 20.78 9.88
CA ILE A 655 44.45 20.02 8.69
C ILE A 655 43.47 18.87 8.44
N VAL A 656 43.15 18.10 9.48
CA VAL A 656 42.26 16.93 9.42
C VAL A 656 40.82 17.36 9.13
N ALA A 657 40.30 18.37 9.84
CA ALA A 657 38.96 18.90 9.59
C ALA A 657 38.82 19.46 8.17
N GLY A 658 39.87 20.11 7.64
CA GLY A 658 39.89 20.59 6.26
C GLY A 658 40.06 19.49 5.20
N ALA A 659 40.33 18.25 5.59
CA ALA A 659 40.44 17.09 4.72
C ALA A 659 39.18 16.20 4.74
N ALA A 660 38.32 16.34 5.75
CA ALA A 660 37.07 15.59 5.86
C ALA A 660 36.07 15.99 4.76
N GLY A 661 35.32 15.01 4.25
CA GLY A 661 34.23 15.25 3.29
C GLY A 661 33.13 16.12 3.92
N ARG A 662 32.60 17.07 3.15
CA ARG A 662 31.48 17.93 3.56
C ARG A 662 30.13 17.24 3.43
#